data_AF-A0A177B789-F1
#
_entry.id   AF-A0A177B789-F1
#
_cell.length_a   1.000
_cell.length_b   1.000
_cell.length_c   1.000
_cell.angle_alpha   90.00
_cell.angle_beta   90.00
_cell.angle_gamma   90.00
#
_symmetry.space_group_name_H-M   'P 1'
#
loop_
_entity.id
_entity.type
_entity.pdbx_description
1 polymer ?
#
loop_
_entity_poly.entity_id
_entity_poly.type
_entity_poly.pdbx_seq_one_letter_code
_entity_poly.pdbx_strand_id
1 'polypeptide(L)'
;MFFILILFHIGNLAQLNGKNVSRISLFKLFEIQKLWNRGINGGNVSIAILDSGLSEFYSKRVVNITNYSNAHSSNDTIGHGTHVAGILISDYEDCRGIIDNHNIHILKILNNNQDSETSWFIESFNYVLENDVKIVNLSIGGRNYLDKIFVSKITEMIKRGVIIVCAVGNEGPTFGTINNPADLIYTIGVGSTNYDGKISPFSSRGMTLGELSDGGYGRVKPDVVTFGECIFSLVIKNGKYQCTSKNGTSFTAPVITSIISLAISAYSKNSINYLSQYCNFNNIVSPELFNKLKCVNFIFNAAFAKQLLISSAKKLDNYSMFEQGAGLVVPNQVIDALLTMEPHISAFPNIIDWLGCPYYWPFCSQPLYYSSQTVIVNITIINSISIKSKIYNYDVKNVQNGQYLDVKVKHSSEIYPYFGYLSMEIQINQNITSVLIETEVVVCIEGIYVSSSDYSTDTNYRRNITISLKIQTVETPPRSKRILIDQYHQISYPNYNIPSDHFDFSSNDNSDIFDSFCDHIHTNFKGFYGYLRGNGYYVESFYQKKINFNPQLYSVLILIDVEREFSKIEMNKLYGFVNENGLSIFLFSEWYNNDILKRLKFTEDYGKSKKFDLPGSNLVSYNNLLARWGIMLDDVVISGNFSYNGEIVHINSGGSILMYPQYSYIITSRMINTGRQYLMNEPNKKVSNLNGFLGVDSDILVIYSPRSNSKYSKSGKIIVFTDSSCLDDSCNTNACFSFIYSILKYIDTNLMNIELSKLIKYSLEGSLFRLNNETLLQKGHLIDTDCIYHFGDIYHSLNRLPDKCAEKYLPTKTFLVNKYLAIPFFIVLILIFNKLYRKRWKIFG
;
A
#
# COMPACT_ATOMS: atom_id res chain seq x y z
N MET A 1 12.16 16.96 -45.06
CA MET A 1 12.76 17.94 -44.13
C MET A 1 12.22 17.83 -42.69
N PHE A 2 10.93 17.51 -42.48
CA PHE A 2 10.34 17.28 -41.14
C PHE A 2 10.86 16.03 -40.38
N PHE A 3 11.29 14.98 -41.09
CA PHE A 3 11.83 13.75 -40.48
C PHE A 3 13.28 13.89 -39.94
N ILE A 4 14.03 14.91 -40.38
CA ILE A 4 15.44 15.11 -39.98
C ILE A 4 15.56 15.92 -38.68
N LEU A 5 14.55 16.73 -38.33
CA LEU A 5 14.50 17.49 -37.08
C LEU A 5 14.17 16.63 -35.85
N ILE A 6 13.39 15.55 -36.02
CA ILE A 6 13.07 14.61 -34.94
C ILE A 6 14.30 13.75 -34.59
N LEU A 7 15.10 13.36 -35.59
CA LEU A 7 16.37 12.65 -35.37
C LEU A 7 17.45 13.55 -34.73
N PHE A 8 17.44 14.87 -34.98
CA PHE A 8 18.36 15.81 -34.33
C PHE A 8 18.02 16.09 -32.84
N HIS A 9 16.76 15.92 -32.41
CA HIS A 9 16.40 16.03 -30.99
C HIS A 9 16.59 14.73 -30.19
N ILE A 10 16.53 13.58 -30.84
CA ILE A 10 16.83 12.28 -30.21
C ILE A 10 18.36 12.07 -30.12
N GLY A 11 19.12 12.60 -31.08
CA GLY A 11 20.59 12.49 -31.12
C GLY A 11 21.32 13.16 -29.95
N ASN A 12 20.84 14.29 -29.44
CA ASN A 12 21.53 15.01 -28.35
C ASN A 12 21.30 14.44 -26.94
N LEU A 13 20.27 13.60 -26.73
CA LEU A 13 20.10 12.86 -25.48
C LEU A 13 20.94 11.57 -25.47
N ALA A 14 21.23 10.99 -26.64
CA ALA A 14 22.09 9.81 -26.77
C ALA A 14 23.60 10.12 -26.85
N GLN A 15 23.98 11.39 -27.01
CA GLN A 15 25.37 11.82 -27.16
C GLN A 15 26.01 12.39 -25.88
N LEU A 16 25.54 11.93 -24.71
CA LEU A 16 26.23 12.11 -23.42
C LEU A 16 26.91 10.82 -22.95
N ASN A 17 27.17 9.87 -23.85
CA ASN A 17 28.06 8.75 -23.58
C ASN A 17 29.51 9.24 -23.42
N GLY A 18 29.97 9.32 -22.17
CA GLY A 18 31.40 9.38 -21.83
C GLY A 18 31.98 10.73 -21.38
N LYS A 19 31.17 11.78 -21.22
CA LYS A 19 31.57 13.00 -20.47
C LYS A 19 30.90 12.96 -19.10
N ASN A 20 31.61 13.33 -18.04
CA ASN A 20 31.08 13.41 -16.66
C ASN A 20 29.83 14.33 -16.60
N VAL A 21 28.65 13.77 -16.86
CA VAL A 21 27.33 14.43 -16.71
C VAL A 21 27.10 14.82 -15.24
N SER A 22 27.84 14.19 -14.32
CA SER A 22 27.89 14.45 -12.87
C SER A 22 28.38 15.84 -12.44
N ARG A 23 28.47 16.83 -13.33
CA ARG A 23 28.79 18.24 -13.00
C ARG A 23 27.91 19.27 -13.73
N ILE A 24 26.90 18.87 -14.48
CA ILE A 24 26.05 19.78 -15.24
C ILE A 24 24.85 20.21 -14.37
N SER A 25 24.63 21.51 -14.21
CA SER A 25 23.45 22.03 -13.51
C SER A 25 22.16 21.73 -14.28
N LEU A 26 21.05 21.53 -13.58
CA LEU A 26 19.74 21.31 -14.20
C LEU A 26 19.34 22.47 -15.12
N PHE A 27 19.74 23.70 -14.80
CA PHE A 27 19.53 24.87 -15.65
C PHE A 27 20.11 24.70 -17.06
N LYS A 28 21.35 24.18 -17.15
CA LYS A 28 22.02 23.90 -18.42
C LYS A 28 21.41 22.66 -19.09
N LEU A 29 21.19 21.59 -18.32
CA LEU A 29 20.64 20.33 -18.83
C LEU A 29 19.26 20.49 -19.46
N PHE A 30 18.37 21.25 -18.83
CA PHE A 30 17.03 21.53 -19.34
C PHE A 30 16.97 22.69 -20.34
N GLU A 31 18.11 23.31 -20.66
CA GLU A 31 18.20 24.48 -21.54
C GLU A 31 17.31 25.66 -21.10
N ILE A 32 17.18 25.88 -19.79
CA ILE A 32 16.26 26.86 -19.19
C ILE A 32 16.46 28.28 -19.74
N GLN A 33 17.70 28.66 -20.08
CA GLN A 33 17.99 29.95 -20.70
C GLN A 33 17.14 30.21 -21.96
N LYS A 34 16.83 29.17 -22.76
CA LYS A 34 15.99 29.32 -23.95
C LYS A 34 14.54 29.66 -23.57
N LEU A 35 14.02 29.10 -22.49
CA LEU A 35 12.69 29.41 -21.96
C LEU A 35 12.66 30.84 -21.40
N TRP A 36 13.67 31.24 -20.63
CA TRP A 36 13.78 32.60 -20.10
C TRP A 36 13.88 33.65 -21.21
N ASN A 37 14.63 33.38 -22.28
CA ASN A 37 14.72 34.28 -23.45
C ASN A 37 13.36 34.42 -24.18
N ARG A 38 12.48 33.41 -24.07
CA ARG A 38 11.09 33.47 -24.54
C ARG A 38 10.16 34.15 -23.54
N GLY A 39 10.67 34.67 -22.43
CA GLY A 39 9.89 35.27 -21.33
C GLY A 39 9.12 34.25 -20.50
N ILE A 40 9.50 32.98 -20.53
CA ILE A 40 8.97 31.91 -19.69
C ILE A 40 10.01 31.65 -18.60
N ASN A 41 9.91 32.38 -17.49
CA ASN A 41 10.92 32.37 -16.43
C ASN A 41 10.39 31.95 -15.06
N GLY A 42 9.08 31.68 -14.94
CA GLY A 42 8.47 31.29 -13.65
C GLY A 42 8.34 32.46 -12.67
N GLY A 43 8.50 33.70 -13.14
CA GLY A 43 8.29 34.90 -12.34
C GLY A 43 6.81 35.13 -12.01
N ASN A 44 6.55 35.89 -10.94
CA ASN A 44 5.22 36.28 -10.45
C ASN A 44 4.32 35.12 -9.97
N VAL A 45 4.88 33.94 -9.69
CA VAL A 45 4.15 32.82 -9.08
C VAL A 45 4.52 32.75 -7.59
N SER A 46 3.55 32.80 -6.68
CA SER A 46 3.80 32.62 -5.24
C SER A 46 4.10 31.15 -4.93
N ILE A 47 5.27 30.87 -4.35
CA ILE A 47 5.70 29.51 -4.01
C ILE A 47 6.10 29.45 -2.53
N ALA A 48 5.54 28.51 -1.78
CA ALA A 48 6.01 28.20 -0.43
C ALA A 48 6.85 26.91 -0.42
N ILE A 49 7.98 26.96 0.28
CA ILE A 49 8.85 25.83 0.56
C ILE A 49 8.75 25.54 2.05
N LEU A 50 8.19 24.38 2.40
CA LEU A 50 8.05 23.92 3.77
C LEU A 50 9.16 22.90 4.05
N ASP A 51 10.15 23.28 4.85
CA ASP A 51 11.40 22.53 4.99
C ASP A 51 12.17 22.89 6.29
N SER A 52 13.48 22.67 6.36
CA SER A 52 14.36 22.99 7.50
C SER A 52 14.72 24.47 7.64
N GLY A 53 14.20 25.33 6.75
CA GLY A 53 14.42 26.78 6.74
C GLY A 53 15.29 27.24 5.58
N LEU A 54 15.86 28.44 5.71
CA LEU A 54 16.80 28.99 4.74
C LEU A 54 17.90 29.79 5.44
N SER A 55 19.10 29.75 4.88
CA SER A 55 20.22 30.52 5.43
C SER A 55 20.15 32.03 5.17
N GLU A 56 20.50 32.80 6.20
CA GLU A 56 20.45 34.27 6.22
C GLU A 56 21.18 34.96 5.06
N PHE A 57 22.25 34.37 4.54
CA PHE A 57 23.03 34.99 3.46
C PHE A 57 22.38 34.82 2.05
N TYR A 58 21.17 34.23 1.97
CA TYR A 58 20.42 33.96 0.72
C TYR A 58 19.14 34.81 0.55
N SER A 59 19.08 36.00 1.16
CA SER A 59 17.83 36.76 1.35
C SER A 59 17.28 37.57 0.16
N LYS A 60 17.91 37.58 -1.04
CA LYS A 60 17.55 38.55 -2.11
C LYS A 60 16.31 38.22 -2.94
N ARG A 61 15.83 36.97 -2.91
CA ARG A 61 14.68 36.48 -3.72
C ARG A 61 13.50 35.98 -2.90
N VAL A 62 13.59 36.13 -1.58
CA VAL A 62 12.68 35.53 -0.62
C VAL A 62 11.89 36.64 0.05
N VAL A 63 10.58 36.53 0.01
CA VAL A 63 9.65 37.53 0.56
C VAL A 63 9.63 37.43 2.08
N ASN A 64 9.55 36.21 2.60
CA ASN A 64 9.44 35.96 4.02
C ASN A 64 10.05 34.61 4.41
N ILE A 65 10.61 34.56 5.61
CA ILE A 65 11.10 33.34 6.26
C ILE A 65 10.41 33.25 7.63
N THR A 66 9.49 32.31 7.78
CA THR A 66 8.76 32.09 9.04
C THR A 66 9.19 30.76 9.67
N ASN A 67 9.37 30.73 10.98
CA ASN A 67 9.65 29.50 11.72
C ASN A 67 8.42 29.07 12.52
N TYR A 68 7.86 27.91 12.19
CA TYR A 68 6.78 27.26 12.92
C TYR A 68 7.29 26.15 13.86
N SER A 69 8.54 25.71 13.69
CA SER A 69 9.15 24.71 14.57
C SER A 69 9.49 25.30 15.94
N ASN A 70 9.75 24.43 16.91
CA ASN A 70 10.27 24.80 18.23
C ASN A 70 11.75 25.23 18.23
N ALA A 71 12.42 25.30 17.08
CA ALA A 71 13.80 25.76 17.00
C ALA A 71 13.93 27.26 17.35
N HIS A 72 15.06 27.65 17.94
CA HIS A 72 15.30 29.04 18.36
C HIS A 72 15.47 30.04 17.20
N SER A 73 15.75 29.57 15.98
CA SER A 73 15.97 30.43 14.82
C SER A 73 15.36 29.84 13.55
N SER A 74 15.05 30.73 12.60
CA SER A 74 14.61 30.37 11.24
C SER A 74 15.75 29.96 10.31
N ASN A 75 17.00 30.15 10.76
CA ASN A 75 18.19 29.82 10.00
C ASN A 75 18.30 28.31 9.78
N ASP A 76 18.66 27.92 8.56
CA ASP A 76 18.82 26.51 8.19
C ASP A 76 20.17 25.96 8.66
N THR A 77 20.15 25.28 9.80
CA THR A 77 21.31 24.59 10.38
C THR A 77 21.55 23.21 9.78
N ILE A 78 20.52 22.62 9.14
CA ILE A 78 20.56 21.28 8.53
C ILE A 78 21.10 21.37 7.09
N GLY A 79 20.78 22.45 6.38
CA GLY A 79 21.17 22.67 4.99
C GLY A 79 20.31 21.91 3.97
N HIS A 80 19.18 21.32 4.40
CA HIS A 80 18.25 20.62 3.50
C HIS A 80 17.38 21.65 2.75
N GLY A 81 16.70 22.53 3.47
CA GLY A 81 15.84 23.58 2.92
C GLY A 81 16.60 24.56 2.03
N THR A 82 17.85 24.92 2.38
CA THR A 82 18.72 25.74 1.53
C THR A 82 19.05 25.05 0.20
N HIS A 83 19.29 23.73 0.23
CA HIS A 83 19.54 22.95 -0.98
C HIS A 83 18.30 22.87 -1.86
N VAL A 84 17.12 22.65 -1.25
CA VAL A 84 15.82 22.64 -1.93
C VAL A 84 15.52 23.99 -2.56
N ALA A 85 15.63 25.09 -1.82
CA ALA A 85 15.41 26.44 -2.33
C ALA A 85 16.39 26.82 -3.46
N GLY A 86 17.65 26.41 -3.35
CA GLY A 86 18.66 26.67 -4.37
C GLY A 86 18.32 26.04 -5.73
N ILE A 87 17.64 24.90 -5.77
CA ILE A 87 17.19 24.27 -7.04
C ILE A 87 16.22 25.18 -7.79
N LEU A 88 15.36 25.91 -7.06
CA LEU A 88 14.41 26.84 -7.66
C LEU A 88 15.11 28.14 -8.06
N ILE A 89 15.83 28.78 -7.13
CA ILE A 89 16.13 30.22 -7.23
C ILE A 89 17.63 30.60 -7.09
N SER A 90 18.57 29.66 -7.13
CA SER A 90 20.01 29.96 -6.96
C SER A 90 20.54 30.93 -8.02
N ASP A 91 21.28 31.94 -7.56
CA ASP A 91 21.98 32.91 -8.43
C ASP A 91 23.43 32.50 -8.75
N TYR A 92 23.92 31.41 -8.15
CA TYR A 92 25.28 30.93 -8.39
C TYR A 92 25.36 30.24 -9.74
N GLU A 93 26.32 30.64 -10.58
CA GLU A 93 26.43 30.15 -11.97
C GLU A 93 26.53 28.62 -12.08
N ASP A 94 27.30 27.99 -11.19
CA ASP A 94 27.53 26.54 -11.18
C ASP A 94 26.30 25.73 -10.77
N CYS A 95 25.36 26.32 -10.05
CA CYS A 95 24.11 25.68 -9.62
C CYS A 95 22.95 26.65 -9.73
N ARG A 96 22.81 27.32 -10.88
CA ARG A 96 21.74 28.30 -11.11
C ARG A 96 20.37 27.64 -10.99
N GLY A 97 19.44 28.31 -10.31
CA GLY A 97 18.07 27.87 -10.12
C GLY A 97 17.27 27.86 -11.43
N ILE A 98 16.22 27.05 -11.48
CA ILE A 98 15.39 26.84 -12.69
C ILE A 98 14.48 28.04 -12.99
N ILE A 99 14.10 28.82 -11.98
CA ILE A 99 13.16 29.95 -12.13
C ILE A 99 13.80 31.29 -11.71
N ASP A 100 13.38 32.36 -12.37
CA ASP A 100 13.74 33.74 -12.03
C ASP A 100 12.55 34.37 -11.29
N ASN A 101 12.41 34.00 -10.01
CA ASN A 101 11.26 34.39 -9.20
C ASN A 101 11.71 35.04 -7.89
N HIS A 102 10.96 36.06 -7.46
CA HIS A 102 11.19 36.81 -6.23
C HIS A 102 10.04 36.66 -5.22
N ASN A 103 9.03 35.83 -5.51
CA ASN A 103 7.87 35.59 -4.66
C ASN A 103 7.95 34.21 -3.97
N ILE A 104 9.05 33.97 -3.24
CA ILE A 104 9.30 32.72 -2.51
C ILE A 104 9.07 32.95 -1.02
N HIS A 105 8.28 32.06 -0.41
CA HIS A 105 8.03 32.00 1.03
C HIS A 105 8.73 30.76 1.61
N ILE A 106 9.56 30.94 2.63
CA ILE A 106 10.21 29.82 3.32
C ILE A 106 9.52 29.62 4.66
N LEU A 107 8.96 28.44 4.87
CA LEU A 107 8.29 28.07 6.12
C LEU A 107 9.09 26.94 6.76
N LYS A 108 9.83 27.25 7.82
CA LYS A 108 10.58 26.25 8.57
C LYS A 108 9.62 25.45 9.44
N ILE A 109 9.55 24.15 9.18
CA ILE A 109 8.71 23.20 9.92
C ILE A 109 9.48 21.97 10.42
N LEU A 110 10.80 21.91 10.16
CA LEU A 110 11.68 20.94 10.81
C LEU A 110 12.50 21.62 11.88
N ASN A 111 12.57 21.01 13.07
CA ASN A 111 13.50 21.43 14.11
C ASN A 111 14.95 20.99 13.77
N ASN A 112 15.92 21.22 14.66
CA ASN A 112 17.32 20.86 14.42
C ASN A 112 17.59 19.34 14.44
N ASN A 113 16.68 18.55 14.99
CA ASN A 113 16.72 17.08 15.00
C ASN A 113 16.01 16.46 13.79
N GLN A 114 15.46 17.29 12.88
CA GLN A 114 14.62 16.88 11.75
C GLN A 114 13.24 16.33 12.14
N ASP A 115 12.78 16.62 13.35
CA ASP A 115 11.41 16.30 13.75
C ASP A 115 10.44 17.37 13.23
N SER A 116 9.19 16.96 12.98
CA SER A 116 8.07 17.82 12.63
C SER A 116 6.82 17.43 13.41
N GLU A 117 5.97 18.39 13.72
CA GLU A 117 4.64 18.15 14.29
C GLU A 117 3.53 18.53 13.30
N THR A 118 2.39 17.85 13.36
CA THR A 118 1.18 18.22 12.61
C THR A 118 0.77 19.66 12.86
N SER A 119 0.85 20.12 14.11
CA SER A 119 0.50 21.49 14.53
C SER A 119 1.21 22.54 13.65
N TRP A 120 2.53 22.37 13.44
CA TRP A 120 3.36 23.26 12.63
C TRP A 120 2.96 23.25 11.16
N PHE A 121 2.59 22.07 10.62
CA PHE A 121 2.03 21.99 9.27
C PHE A 121 0.72 22.78 9.16
N ILE A 122 -0.23 22.61 10.08
CA ILE A 122 -1.52 23.30 10.04
C ILE A 122 -1.35 24.82 10.08
N GLU A 123 -0.47 25.33 10.95
CA GLU A 123 -0.18 26.77 11.01
C GLU A 123 0.49 27.29 9.74
N SER A 124 1.45 26.54 9.18
CA SER A 124 2.09 26.90 7.91
C SER A 124 1.10 26.86 6.74
N PHE A 125 0.14 25.93 6.74
CA PHE A 125 -0.92 25.86 5.74
C PHE A 125 -1.92 27.01 5.85
N ASN A 126 -2.22 27.49 7.07
CA ASN A 126 -2.99 28.72 7.26
C ASN A 126 -2.27 29.91 6.62
N TYR A 127 -0.96 30.04 6.86
CA TYR A 127 -0.16 31.09 6.22
C TYR A 127 -0.19 31.03 4.69
N VAL A 128 -0.06 29.82 4.11
CA VAL A 128 -0.16 29.61 2.66
C VAL A 128 -1.51 30.11 2.12
N LEU A 129 -2.61 29.84 2.83
CA LEU A 129 -3.95 30.29 2.46
C LEU A 129 -4.13 31.81 2.63
N GLU A 130 -3.60 32.39 3.71
CA GLU A 130 -3.70 33.83 4.01
C GLU A 130 -2.87 34.69 3.04
N ASN A 131 -1.77 34.15 2.51
CA ASN A 131 -0.87 34.84 1.58
C ASN A 131 -1.13 34.47 0.11
N ASP A 132 -2.25 33.80 -0.20
CA ASP A 132 -2.63 33.38 -1.57
C ASP A 132 -1.47 32.68 -2.31
N VAL A 133 -0.74 31.80 -1.61
CA VAL A 133 0.36 31.03 -2.20
C VAL A 133 -0.17 30.02 -3.22
N LYS A 134 0.43 29.99 -4.42
CA LYS A 134 -0.07 29.17 -5.54
C LYS A 134 0.49 27.75 -5.54
N ILE A 135 1.78 27.58 -5.24
CA ILE A 135 2.43 26.27 -5.21
C ILE A 135 3.09 26.04 -3.86
N VAL A 136 2.92 24.84 -3.31
CA VAL A 136 3.59 24.37 -2.11
C VAL A 136 4.50 23.21 -2.46
N ASN A 137 5.77 23.36 -2.11
CA ASN A 137 6.77 22.31 -2.21
C ASN A 137 6.95 21.62 -0.85
N LEU A 138 6.67 20.33 -0.79
CA LEU A 138 6.90 19.44 0.35
C LEU A 138 7.97 18.42 -0.02
N SER A 139 9.22 18.73 0.31
CA SER A 139 10.38 17.84 0.11
C SER A 139 10.59 16.90 1.29
N ILE A 140 9.51 16.59 1.99
CA ILE A 140 9.42 15.87 3.24
C ILE A 140 8.11 15.09 3.24
N GLY A 141 8.06 14.01 3.99
CA GLY A 141 6.87 13.21 4.19
C GLY A 141 7.10 12.29 5.38
N GLY A 142 6.02 11.76 5.90
CA GLY A 142 6.06 10.77 6.96
C GLY A 142 5.20 9.59 6.60
N ARG A 143 5.32 8.52 7.38
CA ARG A 143 4.41 7.40 7.20
C ARG A 143 2.99 7.82 7.61
N ASN A 144 2.71 8.69 8.60
CA ASN A 144 1.35 8.90 9.18
C ASN A 144 0.26 9.59 8.31
N TYR A 145 -0.59 8.81 7.64
CA TYR A 145 -1.78 9.25 6.85
C TYR A 145 -3.10 9.27 7.65
N LEU A 146 -3.11 8.80 8.91
CA LEU A 146 -4.30 8.84 9.77
C LEU A 146 -4.58 10.22 10.37
N ASP A 147 -3.68 11.16 10.17
CA ASP A 147 -3.89 12.53 10.54
C ASP A 147 -4.96 13.18 9.65
N LYS A 148 -6.23 12.92 10.00
CA LYS A 148 -7.39 13.46 9.31
C LYS A 148 -7.38 14.99 9.30
N ILE A 149 -6.76 15.63 10.31
CA ILE A 149 -6.65 17.08 10.39
C ILE A 149 -5.69 17.56 9.30
N PHE A 150 -4.51 16.93 9.19
CA PHE A 150 -3.53 17.18 8.13
C PHE A 150 -4.12 16.96 6.73
N VAL A 151 -4.73 15.80 6.48
CA VAL A 151 -5.34 15.45 5.18
C VAL A 151 -6.51 16.39 4.84
N SER A 152 -7.34 16.74 5.82
CA SER A 152 -8.42 17.72 5.65
C SER A 152 -7.88 19.09 5.28
N LYS A 153 -6.77 19.52 5.89
CA LYS A 153 -6.16 20.81 5.59
C LYS A 153 -5.55 20.86 4.19
N ILE A 154 -4.89 19.79 3.77
CA ILE A 154 -4.44 19.61 2.38
C ILE A 154 -5.63 19.72 1.42
N THR A 155 -6.73 19.04 1.71
CA THR A 155 -7.94 19.08 0.87
C THR A 155 -8.51 20.51 0.77
N GLU A 156 -8.50 21.27 1.87
CA GLU A 156 -8.89 22.69 1.88
C GLU A 156 -7.98 23.53 0.97
N MET A 157 -6.66 23.33 1.02
CA MET A 157 -5.70 24.03 0.16
C MET A 157 -5.92 23.72 -1.32
N ILE A 158 -6.09 22.44 -1.68
CA ILE A 158 -6.38 22.06 -3.07
C ILE A 158 -7.68 22.72 -3.55
N LYS A 159 -8.73 22.74 -2.71
CA LYS A 159 -10.00 23.43 -3.03
C LYS A 159 -9.79 24.92 -3.32
N ARG A 160 -8.87 25.57 -2.60
CA ARG A 160 -8.50 26.98 -2.81
C ARG A 160 -7.59 27.20 -4.03
N GLY A 161 -7.28 26.14 -4.78
CA GLY A 161 -6.49 26.21 -6.00
C GLY A 161 -4.98 26.13 -5.77
N VAL A 162 -4.54 25.80 -4.56
CA VAL A 162 -3.13 25.55 -4.24
C VAL A 162 -2.70 24.24 -4.90
N ILE A 163 -1.52 24.24 -5.50
CA ILE A 163 -0.89 23.04 -6.09
C ILE A 163 0.14 22.53 -5.10
N ILE A 164 0.05 21.27 -4.69
CA ILE A 164 0.97 20.67 -3.71
C ILE A 164 1.81 19.62 -4.42
N VAL A 165 3.13 19.81 -4.38
CA VAL A 165 4.13 18.90 -4.96
C VAL A 165 4.91 18.25 -3.83
N CYS A 166 4.94 16.93 -3.81
CA CYS A 166 5.52 16.14 -2.74
C CYS A 166 6.61 15.20 -3.26
N ALA A 167 7.70 15.09 -2.51
CA ALA A 167 8.65 13.99 -2.67
C ALA A 167 7.98 12.67 -2.22
N VAL A 168 8.16 11.57 -2.97
CA VAL A 168 7.53 10.27 -2.59
C VAL A 168 8.19 9.55 -1.43
N GLY A 169 9.43 9.89 -1.09
CA GLY A 169 10.21 9.21 -0.06
C GLY A 169 11.43 8.50 -0.63
N ASN A 170 12.34 8.12 0.27
CA ASN A 170 13.61 7.48 -0.05
C ASN A 170 13.71 6.04 0.49
N GLU A 171 12.58 5.38 0.71
CA GLU A 171 12.44 4.04 1.31
C GLU A 171 12.30 2.93 0.24
N GLY A 172 12.62 3.22 -1.03
CA GLY A 172 12.78 2.19 -2.06
C GLY A 172 13.98 1.27 -1.79
N PRO A 173 14.08 0.10 -2.45
CA PRO A 173 13.35 -0.30 -3.67
C PRO A 173 12.12 -1.19 -3.42
N THR A 174 11.72 -1.41 -2.17
CA THR A 174 10.51 -2.19 -1.86
C THR A 174 9.26 -1.45 -2.36
N PHE A 175 8.21 -2.20 -2.72
CA PHE A 175 6.93 -1.64 -3.17
C PHE A 175 6.06 -1.31 -1.97
N GLY A 176 5.19 -0.30 -2.08
CA GLY A 176 4.34 0.14 -0.97
C GLY A 176 5.01 1.13 -0.02
N THR A 177 6.06 1.82 -0.44
CA THR A 177 6.93 2.62 0.45
C THR A 177 6.72 4.13 0.34
N ILE A 178 5.62 4.57 -0.28
CA ILE A 178 5.35 5.99 -0.51
C ILE A 178 4.87 6.67 0.76
N ASN A 179 5.48 7.81 1.07
CA ASN A 179 5.15 8.62 2.22
C ASN A 179 3.91 9.52 2.00
N ASN A 180 3.23 9.82 3.10
CA ASN A 180 2.22 10.85 3.15
C ASN A 180 2.89 12.24 3.20
N PRO A 181 2.37 13.26 2.48
CA PRO A 181 1.16 13.28 1.67
C PRO A 181 1.32 12.95 0.18
N ALA A 182 2.44 12.37 -0.25
CA ALA A 182 2.67 12.07 -1.66
C ALA A 182 1.78 10.92 -2.19
N ASP A 183 1.27 10.07 -1.31
CA ASP A 183 0.30 9.00 -1.55
C ASP A 183 -1.14 9.50 -1.83
N LEU A 184 -1.46 10.73 -1.41
CA LEU A 184 -2.79 11.31 -1.57
C LEU A 184 -3.12 11.55 -3.04
N ILE A 185 -4.39 11.31 -3.41
CA ILE A 185 -4.88 11.49 -4.78
C ILE A 185 -4.75 12.93 -5.28
N TYR A 186 -4.83 13.90 -4.37
CA TYR A 186 -4.87 15.33 -4.68
C TYR A 186 -3.49 15.97 -4.88
N THR A 187 -2.43 15.35 -4.35
CA THR A 187 -1.05 15.86 -4.41
C THR A 187 -0.32 15.31 -5.62
N ILE A 188 0.73 15.98 -6.06
CA ILE A 188 1.63 15.50 -7.11
C ILE A 188 2.84 14.84 -6.44
N GLY A 189 2.86 13.51 -6.41
CA GLY A 189 3.96 12.71 -5.86
C GLY A 189 5.04 12.49 -6.92
N VAL A 190 6.28 12.85 -6.61
CA VAL A 190 7.40 12.84 -7.55
C VAL A 190 8.50 11.86 -7.12
N GLY A 191 8.74 10.83 -7.94
CA GLY A 191 9.85 9.90 -7.77
C GLY A 191 11.15 10.38 -8.42
N SER A 192 12.22 9.60 -8.23
CA SER A 192 13.59 9.97 -8.61
C SER A 192 14.16 9.06 -9.69
N THR A 193 14.91 9.67 -10.60
CA THR A 193 15.74 9.02 -11.60
C THR A 193 17.16 9.60 -11.61
N ASN A 194 18.09 8.84 -12.15
CA ASN A 194 19.38 9.36 -12.57
C ASN A 194 19.32 9.99 -13.98
N TYR A 195 20.41 10.60 -14.42
CA TYR A 195 20.46 11.26 -15.74
C TYR A 195 20.37 10.32 -16.95
N ASP A 196 20.55 9.01 -16.75
CA ASP A 196 20.36 7.99 -17.79
C ASP A 196 18.89 7.53 -17.91
N GLY A 197 17.98 8.08 -17.11
CA GLY A 197 16.58 7.67 -17.08
C GLY A 197 16.35 6.34 -16.35
N LYS A 198 17.25 5.93 -15.46
CA LYS A 198 17.04 4.80 -14.54
C LYS A 198 16.39 5.30 -13.26
N ILE A 199 15.36 4.59 -12.78
CA ILE A 199 14.76 4.87 -11.46
C ILE A 199 15.82 4.69 -10.38
N SER A 200 15.95 5.69 -9.52
CA SER A 200 16.90 5.70 -8.42
C SER A 200 16.54 4.59 -7.43
N PRO A 201 17.49 3.75 -6.96
CA PRO A 201 17.17 2.63 -6.08
C PRO A 201 16.41 3.02 -4.80
N PHE A 202 16.76 4.18 -4.23
CA PHE A 202 16.11 4.73 -3.04
C PHE A 202 14.72 5.30 -3.30
N SER A 203 14.33 5.60 -4.54
CA SER A 203 13.02 6.21 -4.81
C SER A 203 11.91 5.30 -4.33
N SER A 204 11.08 5.78 -3.40
CA SER A 204 9.92 5.03 -2.94
C SER A 204 8.98 4.69 -4.08
N ARG A 205 8.31 3.54 -3.95
CA ARG A 205 7.50 2.93 -5.01
C ARG A 205 6.11 2.66 -4.49
N GLY A 206 5.13 2.85 -5.35
CA GLY A 206 3.76 2.45 -5.06
C GLY A 206 3.66 0.93 -4.97
N MET A 207 2.48 0.36 -4.89
CA MET A 207 1.16 1.01 -4.82
C MET A 207 0.93 1.79 -3.52
N THR A 208 -0.09 2.64 -3.48
CA THR A 208 -0.54 3.22 -2.20
C THR A 208 -1.15 2.14 -1.31
N LEU A 209 -0.78 2.13 -0.03
CA LEU A 209 -1.21 1.09 0.90
C LEU A 209 -2.63 1.33 1.45
N GLY A 210 -3.10 2.59 1.49
CA GLY A 210 -4.43 2.98 1.97
C GLY A 210 -5.57 2.19 1.36
N GLU A 211 -5.53 2.04 0.04
CA GLU A 211 -6.57 1.37 -0.73
C GLU A 211 -6.40 -0.17 -0.76
N LEU A 212 -5.35 -0.74 -0.17
CA LEU A 212 -5.22 -2.20 -0.03
C LEU A 212 -6.22 -2.77 0.96
N SER A 213 -6.53 -2.01 2.02
CA SER A 213 -7.46 -2.42 3.08
C SER A 213 -8.90 -2.61 2.59
N ASP A 214 -9.31 -1.87 1.55
CA ASP A 214 -10.61 -1.97 0.89
C ASP A 214 -10.64 -3.04 -0.22
N GLY A 215 -9.52 -3.73 -0.43
CA GLY A 215 -9.28 -4.75 -1.44
C GLY A 215 -8.54 -4.24 -2.68
N GLY A 216 -7.68 -5.10 -3.24
CA GLY A 216 -7.02 -4.85 -4.53
C GLY A 216 -5.52 -4.56 -4.43
N TYR A 217 -5.05 -3.64 -5.27
CA TYR A 217 -3.62 -3.45 -5.59
C TYR A 217 -3.19 -1.99 -5.41
N GLY A 218 -3.86 -1.24 -4.53
CA GLY A 218 -3.58 0.17 -4.26
C GLY A 218 -3.77 1.09 -5.48
N ARG A 219 -3.48 2.38 -5.35
CA ARG A 219 -3.46 3.33 -6.48
C ARG A 219 -2.06 3.50 -7.04
N VAL A 220 -2.01 3.87 -8.32
CA VAL A 220 -0.75 4.21 -9.00
C VAL A 220 -0.18 5.50 -8.43
N LYS A 221 1.00 5.37 -7.80
CA LYS A 221 1.91 6.43 -7.38
C LYS A 221 3.35 5.92 -7.56
N PRO A 222 4.39 6.76 -7.78
CA PRO A 222 4.33 8.22 -7.96
C PRO A 222 3.44 8.64 -9.14
N ASP A 223 3.07 9.92 -9.23
CA ASP A 223 2.37 10.41 -10.42
C ASP A 223 3.35 10.50 -11.62
N VAL A 224 4.58 10.96 -11.36
CA VAL A 224 5.66 11.14 -12.34
C VAL A 224 7.03 11.00 -11.68
N VAL A 225 8.10 10.94 -12.49
CA VAL A 225 9.49 10.99 -12.01
C VAL A 225 10.29 12.09 -12.71
N THR A 226 11.34 12.58 -12.05
CA THR A 226 12.33 13.48 -12.66
C THR A 226 13.72 13.22 -12.08
N PHE A 227 14.72 14.01 -12.48
CA PHE A 227 16.09 13.82 -12.03
C PHE A 227 16.24 14.14 -10.53
N GLY A 228 16.74 13.18 -9.77
CA GLY A 228 16.95 13.30 -8.31
C GLY A 228 18.26 12.70 -7.80
N GLU A 229 19.12 12.19 -8.68
CA GLU A 229 20.50 11.83 -8.35
C GLU A 229 21.48 12.91 -8.81
N CYS A 230 22.50 13.15 -8.00
CA CYS A 230 23.59 14.08 -8.26
C CYS A 230 23.10 15.53 -8.54
N ILE A 231 22.05 15.96 -7.86
CA ILE A 231 21.45 17.29 -8.06
C ILE A 231 22.30 18.36 -7.38
N PHE A 232 22.95 19.18 -8.20
CA PHE A 232 23.75 20.33 -7.75
C PHE A 232 22.86 21.47 -7.25
N SER A 233 23.08 21.88 -6.01
CA SER A 233 22.45 23.05 -5.41
C SER A 233 23.31 23.63 -4.28
N LEU A 234 22.83 24.71 -3.69
CA LEU A 234 23.50 25.45 -2.65
C LEU A 234 23.52 24.70 -1.32
N VAL A 235 24.70 24.58 -0.75
CA VAL A 235 24.94 24.11 0.61
C VAL A 235 25.90 25.09 1.30
N ILE A 236 25.81 25.17 2.62
CA ILE A 236 26.71 25.96 3.44
C ILE A 236 27.75 25.02 4.03
N LYS A 237 29.02 25.26 3.71
CA LYS A 237 30.14 24.52 4.27
C LYS A 237 31.15 25.52 4.81
N ASN A 238 31.48 25.41 6.10
CA ASN A 238 32.41 26.32 6.80
C ASN A 238 32.05 27.81 6.62
N GLY A 239 30.76 28.14 6.67
CA GLY A 239 30.27 29.52 6.49
C GLY A 239 30.37 30.08 5.07
N LYS A 240 30.71 29.26 4.07
CA LYS A 240 30.73 29.65 2.64
C LYS A 240 29.70 28.86 1.85
N TYR A 241 29.08 29.52 0.88
CA TYR A 241 28.22 28.85 -0.10
C TYR A 241 29.06 28.08 -1.10
N GLN A 242 28.66 26.83 -1.31
CA GLN A 242 29.22 25.98 -2.34
C GLN A 242 28.08 25.23 -3.04
N CYS A 243 28.18 25.13 -4.37
CA CYS A 243 27.35 24.22 -5.13
C CYS A 243 27.84 22.78 -4.92
N THR A 244 27.02 21.94 -4.30
CA THR A 244 27.32 20.51 -4.07
C THR A 244 26.17 19.65 -4.55
N SER A 245 26.45 18.39 -4.87
CA SER A 245 25.45 17.43 -5.34
C SER A 245 24.88 16.62 -4.18
N LYS A 246 23.56 16.43 -4.14
CA LYS A 246 22.88 15.49 -3.23
C LYS A 246 21.93 14.56 -4.01
N ASN A 247 21.56 13.45 -3.38
CA ASN A 247 20.62 12.45 -3.91
C ASN A 247 19.39 12.40 -3.02
N GLY A 248 18.20 12.30 -3.62
CA GLY A 248 16.95 12.13 -2.88
C GLY A 248 15.73 12.63 -3.67
N THR A 249 14.56 12.06 -3.39
CA THR A 249 13.28 12.58 -3.92
C THR A 249 12.97 13.98 -3.39
N SER A 250 13.56 14.38 -2.27
CA SER A 250 13.50 15.75 -1.76
C SER A 250 13.98 16.80 -2.77
N PHE A 251 14.80 16.40 -3.75
CA PHE A 251 15.30 17.26 -4.82
C PHE A 251 14.51 17.15 -6.13
N THR A 252 13.59 16.19 -6.26
CA THR A 252 12.73 16.04 -7.44
C THR A 252 11.47 16.90 -7.32
N ALA A 253 10.90 16.99 -6.12
CA ALA A 253 9.79 17.90 -5.81
C ALA A 253 10.06 19.37 -6.21
N PRO A 254 11.20 20.01 -5.86
CA PRO A 254 11.49 21.38 -6.26
C PRO A 254 11.70 21.56 -7.76
N VAL A 255 12.16 20.51 -8.46
CA VAL A 255 12.27 20.50 -9.92
C VAL A 255 10.88 20.55 -10.56
N ILE A 256 9.96 19.69 -10.11
CA ILE A 256 8.57 19.72 -10.61
C ILE A 256 7.85 21.02 -10.21
N THR A 257 8.06 21.52 -8.98
CA THR A 257 7.56 22.85 -8.57
C THR A 257 8.03 23.94 -9.53
N SER A 258 9.31 23.91 -9.92
CA SER A 258 9.87 24.86 -10.88
C SER A 258 9.25 24.72 -12.28
N ILE A 259 9.04 23.49 -12.74
CA ILE A 259 8.40 23.19 -14.03
C ILE A 259 6.95 23.68 -14.06
N ILE A 260 6.19 23.46 -12.98
CA ILE A 260 4.83 23.98 -12.84
C ILE A 260 4.83 25.51 -12.84
N SER A 261 5.79 26.15 -12.15
CA SER A 261 5.92 27.61 -12.17
C SER A 261 6.21 28.15 -13.58
N LEU A 262 7.12 27.51 -14.33
CA LEU A 262 7.37 27.83 -15.74
C LEU A 262 6.11 27.65 -16.59
N ALA A 263 5.34 26.58 -16.38
CA ALA A 263 4.09 26.33 -17.08
C ALA A 263 3.02 27.39 -16.77
N ILE A 264 2.88 27.81 -15.50
CA ILE A 264 1.98 28.90 -15.12
C ILE A 264 2.41 30.22 -15.77
N SER A 265 3.72 30.53 -15.77
CA SER A 265 4.27 31.72 -16.43
C SER A 265 4.01 31.72 -17.94
N ALA A 266 4.21 30.58 -18.61
CA ALA A 266 3.89 30.40 -20.03
C ALA A 266 2.38 30.52 -20.30
N TYR A 267 1.55 29.91 -19.44
CA TYR A 267 0.10 29.98 -19.54
C TYR A 267 -0.36 31.42 -19.44
N SER A 268 -0.03 32.14 -18.36
CA SER A 268 -0.40 33.55 -18.18
C SER A 268 -0.01 34.44 -19.35
N LYS A 269 1.13 34.17 -20.00
CA LYS A 269 1.59 34.90 -21.19
C LYS A 269 0.74 34.61 -22.44
N ASN A 270 0.35 33.35 -22.66
CA ASN A 270 -0.41 32.92 -23.84
C ASN A 270 -1.94 33.14 -23.69
N SER A 271 -2.44 33.17 -22.46
CA SER A 271 -3.88 33.11 -22.13
C SER A 271 -4.67 34.40 -22.38
N ILE A 272 -4.04 35.48 -22.87
CA ILE A 272 -4.73 36.75 -23.17
C ILE A 272 -5.90 36.56 -24.17
N ASN A 273 -5.79 35.60 -25.10
CA ASN A 273 -6.87 35.30 -26.06
C ASN A 273 -7.90 34.29 -25.52
N TYR A 274 -7.48 33.27 -24.79
CA TYR A 274 -8.34 32.17 -24.32
C TYR A 274 -9.22 32.59 -23.13
N LEU A 275 -8.71 33.44 -22.24
CA LEU A 275 -9.44 33.93 -21.05
C LEU A 275 -10.62 34.85 -21.40
N SER A 276 -10.58 35.52 -22.56
CA SER A 276 -11.69 36.35 -23.04
C SER A 276 -12.98 35.53 -23.26
N GLN A 277 -12.85 34.24 -23.58
CA GLN A 277 -13.96 33.34 -23.89
C GLN A 277 -14.60 32.69 -22.65
N TYR A 278 -13.82 32.40 -21.60
CA TYR A 278 -14.31 31.69 -20.41
C TYR A 278 -14.64 32.60 -19.23
N CYS A 279 -14.04 33.79 -19.18
CA CYS A 279 -14.19 34.68 -18.02
C CYS A 279 -15.23 35.79 -18.22
N ASN A 280 -15.98 35.80 -19.32
CA ASN A 280 -17.05 36.77 -19.60
C ASN A 280 -16.67 38.23 -19.29
N PHE A 281 -15.43 38.62 -19.58
CA PHE A 281 -14.98 40.00 -19.46
C PHE A 281 -15.14 40.68 -20.81
N ASN A 282 -16.19 41.49 -20.94
CA ASN A 282 -16.36 42.40 -22.07
C ASN A 282 -15.12 43.31 -22.20
N ASN A 283 -14.26 43.00 -23.17
CA ASN A 283 -13.26 43.85 -23.86
C ASN A 283 -12.59 45.02 -23.12
N ILE A 284 -12.40 44.94 -21.80
CA ILE A 284 -11.66 45.95 -21.03
C ILE A 284 -10.92 45.24 -19.91
N VAL A 285 -9.70 44.77 -20.17
CA VAL A 285 -8.78 44.38 -19.10
C VAL A 285 -7.43 45.03 -19.38
N SER A 286 -7.03 45.97 -18.52
CA SER A 286 -5.65 46.45 -18.49
C SER A 286 -4.72 45.32 -18.00
N PRO A 287 -3.48 45.21 -18.51
CA PRO A 287 -2.51 44.20 -18.07
C PRO A 287 -2.31 44.14 -16.54
N GLU A 288 -2.52 45.25 -15.83
CA GLU A 288 -2.46 45.31 -14.36
C GLU A 288 -3.63 44.61 -13.65
N LEU A 289 -4.85 44.68 -14.20
CA LEU A 289 -6.00 44.01 -13.60
C LEU A 289 -5.90 42.49 -13.81
N PHE A 290 -5.38 42.04 -14.96
CA PHE A 290 -5.12 40.63 -15.29
C PHE A 290 -4.20 39.94 -14.26
N ASN A 291 -3.15 40.63 -13.80
CA ASN A 291 -2.26 40.14 -12.75
C ASN A 291 -2.93 40.04 -11.37
N LYS A 292 -4.08 40.69 -11.15
CA LYS A 292 -4.89 40.61 -9.92
C LYS A 292 -6.04 39.60 -9.99
N LEU A 293 -6.30 38.95 -11.13
CA LEU A 293 -7.50 38.13 -11.32
C LEU A 293 -7.35 36.69 -10.80
N LYS A 294 -8.20 36.34 -9.82
CA LYS A 294 -8.44 34.99 -9.30
C LYS A 294 -8.82 33.93 -10.37
N CYS A 295 -9.15 34.36 -11.60
CA CYS A 295 -9.57 33.48 -12.70
C CYS A 295 -8.43 32.61 -13.25
N VAL A 296 -7.20 33.14 -13.37
CA VAL A 296 -6.04 32.34 -13.81
C VAL A 296 -5.74 31.23 -12.79
N ASN A 297 -5.90 31.54 -11.50
CA ASN A 297 -5.74 30.57 -10.41
C ASN A 297 -6.81 29.46 -10.44
N PHE A 298 -8.01 29.76 -10.93
CA PHE A 298 -9.10 28.79 -11.09
C PHE A 298 -8.87 27.85 -12.27
N ILE A 299 -8.32 28.36 -13.39
CA ILE A 299 -8.09 27.55 -14.60
C ILE A 299 -6.83 26.69 -14.49
N PHE A 300 -5.71 27.23 -13.99
CA PHE A 300 -4.50 26.44 -13.74
C PHE A 300 -4.53 25.88 -12.31
N ASN A 301 -5.40 24.90 -12.07
CA ASN A 301 -5.55 24.22 -10.78
C ASN A 301 -4.65 22.96 -10.66
N ALA A 302 -4.68 22.30 -9.49
CA ALA A 302 -3.88 21.11 -9.22
C ALA A 302 -4.18 19.94 -10.18
N ALA A 303 -5.43 19.78 -10.61
CA ALA A 303 -5.80 18.75 -11.57
C ALA A 303 -5.22 19.03 -12.96
N PHE A 304 -5.29 20.27 -13.44
CA PHE A 304 -4.66 20.64 -14.71
C PHE A 304 -3.15 20.45 -14.69
N ALA A 305 -2.49 20.89 -13.60
CA ALA A 305 -1.06 20.67 -13.41
C ALA A 305 -0.70 19.18 -13.45
N LYS A 306 -1.45 18.33 -12.74
CA LYS A 306 -1.24 16.89 -12.76
C LYS A 306 -1.46 16.29 -14.16
N GLN A 307 -2.53 16.68 -14.85
CA GLN A 307 -2.78 16.22 -16.24
C GLN A 307 -1.65 16.58 -17.18
N LEU A 308 -1.14 17.80 -17.07
CA LEU A 308 -0.06 18.32 -17.92
C LEU A 308 1.23 17.52 -17.73
N LEU A 309 1.54 17.19 -16.48
CA LEU A 309 2.71 16.36 -16.14
C LEU A 309 2.53 14.92 -16.63
N ILE A 310 1.36 14.32 -16.42
CA ILE A 310 1.07 12.95 -16.85
C ILE A 310 1.11 12.82 -18.38
N SER A 311 0.51 13.78 -19.11
CA SER A 311 0.42 13.73 -20.57
C SER A 311 1.74 14.02 -21.29
N SER A 312 2.63 14.80 -20.65
CA SER A 312 3.95 15.13 -21.20
C SER A 312 5.05 14.16 -20.77
N ALA A 313 4.80 13.30 -19.78
CA ALA A 313 5.78 12.37 -19.26
C ALA A 313 6.23 11.35 -20.32
N LYS A 314 7.54 11.15 -20.42
CA LYS A 314 8.14 10.11 -21.25
C LYS A 314 8.27 8.82 -20.43
N LYS A 315 7.49 7.81 -20.80
CA LYS A 315 7.62 6.46 -20.24
C LYS A 315 9.05 5.92 -20.41
N LEU A 316 9.58 5.38 -19.32
CA LEU A 316 10.86 4.71 -19.20
C LEU A 316 10.67 3.22 -19.42
N ASP A 317 11.63 2.61 -20.11
CA ASP A 317 11.64 1.17 -20.34
C ASP A 317 12.01 0.41 -19.05
N ASN A 318 11.55 -0.83 -18.94
CA ASN A 318 11.86 -1.76 -17.84
C ASN A 318 11.29 -1.41 -16.44
N TYR A 319 10.54 -0.34 -16.27
CA TYR A 319 9.94 0.04 -14.99
C TYR A 319 8.41 -0.05 -14.99
N SER A 320 7.81 -0.44 -13.87
CA SER A 320 6.36 -0.46 -13.67
C SER A 320 5.80 0.95 -13.45
N MET A 321 4.50 1.16 -13.71
CA MET A 321 3.81 2.42 -13.41
C MET A 321 3.82 2.76 -11.91
N PHE A 322 4.03 1.77 -11.03
CA PHE A 322 4.19 1.98 -9.59
C PHE A 322 5.61 2.43 -9.19
N GLU A 323 6.57 2.38 -10.11
CA GLU A 323 7.92 2.93 -9.92
C GLU A 323 8.05 4.31 -10.57
N GLN A 324 7.51 4.47 -11.78
CA GLN A 324 7.73 5.67 -12.60
C GLN A 324 6.52 6.58 -12.77
N GLY A 325 5.33 6.17 -12.29
CA GLY A 325 4.09 6.86 -12.62
C GLY A 325 3.85 6.87 -14.12
N ALA A 326 3.53 8.05 -14.67
CA ALA A 326 3.42 8.26 -16.11
C ALA A 326 4.77 8.29 -16.84
N GLY A 327 5.89 8.48 -16.11
CA GLY A 327 7.24 8.50 -16.65
C GLY A 327 8.03 9.77 -16.30
N LEU A 328 9.14 9.96 -17.02
CA LEU A 328 10.10 11.05 -16.82
C LEU A 328 9.57 12.37 -17.37
N VAL A 329 9.56 13.41 -16.52
CA VAL A 329 9.15 14.76 -16.89
C VAL A 329 10.36 15.70 -17.00
N VAL A 330 10.39 16.47 -18.09
CA VAL A 330 11.34 17.56 -18.33
C VAL A 330 10.62 18.83 -18.79
N PRO A 331 11.15 20.05 -18.56
CA PRO A 331 10.39 21.29 -18.72
C PRO A 331 9.88 21.54 -20.14
N ASN A 332 10.70 21.30 -21.17
CA ASN A 332 10.32 21.60 -22.55
C ASN A 332 9.09 20.81 -23.02
N GLN A 333 9.00 19.52 -22.66
CA GLN A 333 7.85 18.67 -23.01
C GLN A 333 6.56 19.17 -22.35
N VAL A 334 6.64 19.67 -21.11
CA VAL A 334 5.50 20.23 -20.39
C VAL A 334 5.02 21.52 -21.05
N ILE A 335 5.96 22.40 -21.43
CA ILE A 335 5.63 23.64 -22.15
C ILE A 335 5.03 23.34 -23.52
N ASP A 336 5.56 22.37 -24.27
CA ASP A 336 5.03 21.97 -25.57
C ASP A 336 3.61 21.37 -25.43
N ALA A 337 3.39 20.50 -24.44
CA ALA A 337 2.07 19.95 -24.14
C ALA A 337 1.06 21.06 -23.79
N LEU A 338 1.47 22.04 -22.99
CA LEU A 338 0.64 23.20 -22.61
C LEU A 338 0.14 24.01 -23.81
N LEU A 339 0.90 24.08 -24.91
CA LEU A 339 0.48 24.79 -26.11
C LEU A 339 -0.66 24.09 -26.87
N THR A 340 -0.89 22.81 -26.59
CA THR A 340 -1.85 21.97 -27.31
C THR A 340 -2.98 21.42 -26.44
N MET A 341 -2.80 21.42 -25.12
CA MET A 341 -3.71 20.75 -24.19
C MET A 341 -4.73 21.73 -23.60
N GLU A 342 -6.01 21.43 -23.78
CA GLU A 342 -7.10 22.12 -23.10
C GLU A 342 -7.43 21.43 -21.76
N PRO A 343 -7.91 22.17 -20.75
CA PRO A 343 -8.45 21.58 -19.53
C PRO A 343 -9.59 20.60 -19.85
N HIS A 344 -9.48 19.36 -19.39
CA HIS A 344 -10.45 18.30 -19.65
C HIS A 344 -10.61 17.35 -18.46
N ILE A 345 -11.48 16.35 -18.60
CA ILE A 345 -11.60 15.27 -17.61
C ILE A 345 -10.84 14.06 -18.15
N SER A 346 -9.98 13.48 -17.33
CA SER A 346 -9.16 12.33 -17.70
C SER A 346 -9.11 11.29 -16.58
N ALA A 347 -8.52 10.14 -16.89
CA ALA A 347 -8.25 9.06 -15.96
C ALA A 347 -6.77 8.68 -16.04
N PHE A 348 -6.19 8.30 -14.91
CA PHE A 348 -4.84 7.73 -14.88
C PHE A 348 -4.79 6.50 -13.94
N PRO A 349 -4.32 5.35 -14.44
CA PRO A 349 -4.13 5.03 -15.87
C PRO A 349 -5.47 4.97 -16.63
N ASN A 350 -5.48 5.35 -17.91
CA ASN A 350 -6.64 5.23 -18.81
C ASN A 350 -6.59 3.97 -19.69
N ILE A 351 -5.49 3.24 -19.69
CA ILE A 351 -5.32 1.97 -20.40
C ILE A 351 -4.71 0.99 -19.42
N ILE A 352 -5.23 -0.22 -19.35
CA ILE A 352 -4.62 -1.34 -18.64
C ILE A 352 -4.42 -2.48 -19.62
N ASP A 353 -3.15 -2.86 -19.85
CA ASP A 353 -2.78 -3.92 -20.79
C ASP A 353 -2.07 -5.06 -20.06
N TRP A 354 -2.74 -6.21 -19.95
CA TRP A 354 -2.17 -7.44 -19.36
C TRP A 354 -0.98 -7.99 -20.16
N LEU A 355 -0.74 -7.53 -21.39
CA LEU A 355 0.41 -7.91 -22.19
C LEU A 355 1.57 -6.91 -22.06
N GLY A 356 1.34 -5.72 -21.50
CA GLY A 356 2.30 -4.62 -21.47
C GLY A 356 3.26 -4.63 -20.28
N CYS A 357 3.85 -5.78 -19.96
CA CYS A 357 4.89 -5.88 -18.93
C CYS A 357 6.20 -5.19 -19.36
N PRO A 358 6.96 -4.59 -18.42
CA PRO A 358 6.72 -4.52 -16.97
C PRO A 358 5.84 -3.34 -16.53
N TYR A 359 5.43 -2.46 -17.45
CA TYR A 359 4.74 -1.22 -17.08
C TYR A 359 3.43 -1.47 -16.31
N TYR A 360 2.65 -2.46 -16.74
CA TYR A 360 1.37 -2.82 -16.10
C TYR A 360 1.50 -3.90 -15.04
N TRP A 361 2.70 -4.13 -14.49
CA TRP A 361 2.86 -4.98 -13.32
C TRP A 361 2.05 -4.40 -12.14
N PRO A 362 1.35 -5.22 -11.31
CA PRO A 362 1.33 -6.69 -11.31
C PRO A 362 0.27 -7.34 -12.21
N PHE A 363 -0.58 -6.56 -12.88
CA PHE A 363 -1.66 -7.11 -13.70
C PHE A 363 -1.13 -7.99 -14.84
N CYS A 364 -0.06 -7.55 -15.51
CA CYS A 364 0.52 -8.30 -16.62
C CYS A 364 1.36 -9.54 -16.21
N SER A 365 1.69 -9.74 -14.93
CA SER A 365 2.50 -10.91 -14.51
C SER A 365 1.70 -12.20 -14.35
N GLN A 366 0.36 -12.11 -14.37
CA GLN A 366 -0.52 -13.27 -14.31
C GLN A 366 -1.71 -13.09 -15.26
N PRO A 367 -1.89 -13.97 -16.26
CA PRO A 367 -3.06 -13.92 -17.12
C PRO A 367 -4.32 -14.30 -16.34
N LEU A 368 -5.47 -13.80 -16.80
CA LEU A 368 -6.77 -14.13 -16.22
C LEU A 368 -7.33 -15.42 -16.80
N TYR A 369 -8.15 -16.11 -16.02
CA TYR A 369 -8.80 -17.36 -16.42
C TYR A 369 -10.13 -17.52 -15.69
N TYR A 370 -10.98 -18.38 -16.23
CA TYR A 370 -12.27 -18.68 -15.61
C TYR A 370 -12.09 -19.32 -14.23
N SER A 371 -12.90 -18.89 -13.25
CA SER A 371 -12.84 -19.28 -11.84
C SER A 371 -11.71 -18.67 -11.00
N SER A 372 -10.92 -17.73 -11.53
CA SER A 372 -10.02 -16.93 -10.70
C SER A 372 -10.79 -15.98 -9.77
N GLN A 373 -10.14 -15.55 -8.69
CA GLN A 373 -10.53 -14.40 -7.90
C GLN A 373 -10.58 -13.15 -8.77
N THR A 374 -11.38 -12.20 -8.33
CA THR A 374 -11.55 -10.90 -8.98
C THR A 374 -10.25 -10.08 -8.85
N VAL A 375 -9.80 -9.50 -9.97
CA VAL A 375 -8.71 -8.53 -9.97
C VAL A 375 -9.31 -7.13 -9.86
N ILE A 376 -8.72 -6.30 -9.00
CA ILE A 376 -9.19 -4.94 -8.72
C ILE A 376 -8.18 -3.94 -9.26
N VAL A 377 -8.62 -3.03 -10.12
CA VAL A 377 -7.77 -1.96 -10.65
C VAL A 377 -8.29 -0.62 -10.16
N ASN A 378 -7.43 0.12 -9.44
CA ASN A 378 -7.77 1.46 -8.96
C ASN A 378 -7.24 2.53 -9.92
N ILE A 379 -8.10 3.48 -10.27
CA ILE A 379 -7.87 4.54 -11.24
C ILE A 379 -8.19 5.88 -10.59
N THR A 380 -7.34 6.86 -10.86
CA THR A 380 -7.55 8.26 -10.46
C THR A 380 -8.28 9.00 -11.57
N ILE A 381 -9.46 9.55 -11.27
CA ILE A 381 -10.15 10.49 -12.13
C ILE A 381 -9.63 11.90 -11.81
N ILE A 382 -9.25 12.63 -12.86
CA ILE A 382 -8.71 13.99 -12.77
C ILE A 382 -9.64 14.91 -13.55
N ASN A 383 -10.27 15.86 -12.87
CA ASN A 383 -11.15 16.85 -13.47
C ASN A 383 -10.55 18.25 -13.30
N SER A 384 -9.95 18.78 -14.36
CA SER A 384 -9.38 20.13 -14.34
C SER A 384 -10.38 21.24 -14.63
N ILE A 385 -11.61 20.91 -15.03
CA ILE A 385 -12.61 21.88 -15.50
C ILE A 385 -13.45 22.41 -14.31
N SER A 386 -13.75 21.56 -13.33
CA SER A 386 -14.64 21.93 -12.23
C SER A 386 -14.17 21.36 -10.88
N ILE A 387 -14.38 22.15 -9.83
CA ILE A 387 -14.07 21.77 -8.45
C ILE A 387 -14.92 20.58 -7.98
N LYS A 388 -16.15 20.50 -8.48
CA LYS A 388 -17.11 19.53 -8.00
C LYS A 388 -17.85 18.91 -9.16
N SER A 389 -17.88 17.58 -9.20
CA SER A 389 -18.65 16.83 -10.18
C SER A 389 -19.19 15.55 -9.58
N LYS A 390 -20.13 14.92 -10.27
CA LYS A 390 -20.69 13.62 -9.93
C LYS A 390 -20.45 12.64 -11.06
N ILE A 391 -20.16 11.41 -10.70
CA ILE A 391 -20.18 10.30 -11.65
C ILE A 391 -21.66 9.91 -11.80
N TYR A 392 -22.21 10.14 -12.99
CA TYR A 392 -23.65 9.95 -13.25
C TYR A 392 -23.97 8.49 -13.50
N ASN A 393 -23.22 7.85 -14.39
CA ASN A 393 -23.29 6.43 -14.68
C ASN A 393 -21.98 5.95 -15.31
N TYR A 394 -21.87 4.64 -15.48
CA TYR A 394 -20.85 4.02 -16.30
C TYR A 394 -21.50 2.97 -17.21
N ASP A 395 -20.83 2.69 -18.32
CA ASP A 395 -21.21 1.68 -19.29
C ASP A 395 -19.98 0.85 -19.65
N VAL A 396 -20.15 -0.46 -19.85
CA VAL A 396 -19.08 -1.38 -20.23
C VAL A 396 -19.32 -1.79 -21.68
N LYS A 397 -18.51 -1.24 -22.58
CA LYS A 397 -18.61 -1.48 -24.02
C LYS A 397 -17.72 -2.63 -24.44
N ASN A 398 -18.32 -3.58 -25.13
CA ASN A 398 -17.61 -4.69 -25.75
C ASN A 398 -16.96 -4.21 -27.05
N VAL A 399 -15.63 -4.23 -27.13
CA VAL A 399 -14.89 -3.94 -28.35
C VAL A 399 -14.59 -5.24 -29.09
N GLN A 400 -13.91 -6.17 -28.42
CA GLN A 400 -13.59 -7.50 -28.94
C GLN A 400 -13.71 -8.54 -27.84
N ASN A 401 -14.56 -9.55 -28.02
CA ASN A 401 -14.75 -10.65 -27.05
C ASN A 401 -15.12 -10.20 -25.62
N GLY A 402 -15.56 -8.95 -25.43
CA GLY A 402 -15.88 -8.37 -24.13
C GLY A 402 -17.01 -9.07 -23.37
N GLN A 403 -17.86 -9.84 -24.07
CA GLN A 403 -18.92 -10.64 -23.44
C GLN A 403 -18.40 -11.69 -22.43
N TYR A 404 -17.11 -12.05 -22.51
CA TYR A 404 -16.48 -13.00 -21.59
C TYR A 404 -15.91 -12.36 -20.30
N LEU A 405 -16.03 -11.03 -20.18
CA LEU A 405 -15.49 -10.25 -19.09
C LEU A 405 -16.64 -9.65 -18.27
N ASP A 406 -16.71 -9.97 -16.98
CA ASP A 406 -17.53 -9.25 -16.01
C ASP A 406 -16.69 -8.11 -15.43
N VAL A 407 -17.16 -6.86 -15.61
CA VAL A 407 -16.51 -5.67 -15.08
C VAL A 407 -17.52 -4.93 -14.21
N LYS A 408 -17.23 -4.85 -12.91
CA LYS A 408 -18.01 -4.07 -11.95
C LYS A 408 -17.22 -2.87 -11.53
N VAL A 409 -17.89 -1.73 -11.42
CA VAL A 409 -17.23 -0.47 -11.11
C VAL A 409 -17.76 0.07 -9.79
N LYS A 410 -16.85 0.29 -8.84
CA LYS A 410 -17.07 1.11 -7.63
C LYS A 410 -16.40 2.45 -7.84
N HIS A 411 -16.99 3.54 -7.36
CA HIS A 411 -16.46 4.87 -7.60
C HIS A 411 -16.82 5.83 -6.47
N SER A 412 -16.12 6.97 -6.42
CA SER A 412 -16.49 8.05 -5.50
C SER A 412 -17.86 8.63 -5.86
N SER A 413 -18.67 8.96 -4.84
CA SER A 413 -19.98 9.61 -5.05
C SER A 413 -19.84 11.01 -5.64
N GLU A 414 -18.73 11.69 -5.33
CA GLU A 414 -18.36 13.00 -5.85
C GLU A 414 -16.89 13.00 -6.29
N ILE A 415 -16.58 13.82 -7.28
CA ILE A 415 -15.22 14.24 -7.65
C ILE A 415 -15.03 15.59 -7.00
N TYR A 416 -14.20 15.66 -5.95
CA TYR A 416 -14.00 16.86 -5.15
C TYR A 416 -12.68 16.79 -4.37
N PRO A 417 -11.89 17.88 -4.30
CA PRO A 417 -12.11 19.18 -4.94
C PRO A 417 -11.71 19.25 -6.42
N TYR A 418 -11.19 18.19 -7.03
CA TYR A 418 -10.95 18.04 -8.48
C TYR A 418 -10.70 16.58 -8.89
N PHE A 419 -10.55 15.69 -7.91
CA PHE A 419 -10.12 14.32 -8.10
C PHE A 419 -11.19 13.38 -7.56
N GLY A 420 -11.28 12.20 -8.14
CA GLY A 420 -12.14 11.12 -7.69
C GLY A 420 -11.47 9.77 -7.95
N TYR A 421 -12.03 8.71 -7.40
CA TYR A 421 -11.51 7.36 -7.63
C TYR A 421 -12.52 6.51 -8.38
N LEU A 422 -11.99 5.56 -9.13
CA LEU A 422 -12.70 4.49 -9.79
C LEU A 422 -11.98 3.18 -9.45
N SER A 423 -12.70 2.15 -9.06
CA SER A 423 -12.19 0.82 -8.76
C SER A 423 -12.94 -0.18 -9.61
N MET A 424 -12.22 -0.86 -10.49
CA MET A 424 -12.78 -1.84 -11.43
C MET A 424 -12.48 -3.25 -10.95
N GLU A 425 -13.54 -3.99 -10.63
CA GLU A 425 -13.53 -5.41 -10.31
C GLU A 425 -13.70 -6.22 -11.60
N ILE A 426 -12.68 -6.96 -11.98
CA ILE A 426 -12.57 -7.66 -13.27
C ILE A 426 -12.53 -9.17 -13.05
N GLN A 427 -13.40 -9.91 -13.74
CA GLN A 427 -13.46 -11.38 -13.68
C GLN A 427 -13.82 -12.00 -15.04
N ILE A 428 -13.31 -13.19 -15.32
CA ILE A 428 -13.71 -13.98 -16.49
C ILE A 428 -14.96 -14.80 -16.16
N ASN A 429 -16.04 -14.63 -16.92
CA ASN A 429 -17.36 -15.20 -16.62
C ASN A 429 -17.63 -16.59 -17.23
N GLN A 430 -16.81 -17.02 -18.19
CA GLN A 430 -16.95 -18.30 -18.89
C GLN A 430 -15.57 -18.93 -19.15
N ASN A 431 -15.50 -20.26 -19.19
CA ASN A 431 -14.27 -20.96 -19.55
C ASN A 431 -13.93 -20.77 -21.03
N ILE A 432 -12.93 -19.92 -21.29
CA ILE A 432 -12.40 -19.59 -22.61
C ILE A 432 -10.87 -19.58 -22.54
N THR A 433 -10.22 -20.05 -23.61
CA THR A 433 -8.76 -20.24 -23.63
C THR A 433 -8.14 -19.47 -24.78
N SER A 434 -7.02 -18.79 -24.51
CA SER A 434 -6.21 -18.08 -25.52
C SER A 434 -6.97 -17.01 -26.31
N VAL A 435 -7.98 -16.39 -25.71
CA VAL A 435 -8.76 -15.32 -26.33
C VAL A 435 -8.22 -13.96 -25.89
N LEU A 436 -7.97 -13.09 -26.86
CA LEU A 436 -7.74 -11.68 -26.59
C LEU A 436 -9.10 -10.98 -26.40
N ILE A 437 -9.24 -10.31 -25.27
CA ILE A 437 -10.40 -9.51 -24.89
C ILE A 437 -9.99 -8.04 -24.88
N GLU A 438 -10.75 -7.22 -25.59
CA GLU A 438 -10.66 -5.77 -25.55
C GLU A 438 -12.04 -5.21 -25.13
N THR A 439 -12.04 -4.44 -24.05
CA THR A 439 -13.25 -3.85 -23.46
C THR A 439 -12.98 -2.40 -23.09
N GLU A 440 -13.97 -1.54 -23.25
CA GLU A 440 -13.91 -0.14 -22.85
C GLU A 440 -14.91 0.17 -21.75
N VAL A 441 -14.45 0.70 -20.63
CA VAL A 441 -15.31 1.23 -19.56
C VAL A 441 -15.49 2.72 -19.81
N VAL A 442 -16.71 3.13 -20.15
CA VAL A 442 -17.07 4.52 -20.41
C VAL A 442 -17.77 5.09 -19.18
N VAL A 443 -17.15 6.06 -18.52
CA VAL A 443 -17.70 6.72 -17.33
C VAL A 443 -18.23 8.09 -17.71
N CYS A 444 -19.51 8.35 -17.44
CA CYS A 444 -20.14 9.65 -17.67
C CYS A 444 -20.05 10.50 -16.42
N ILE A 445 -19.43 11.66 -16.56
CA ILE A 445 -19.24 12.63 -15.48
C ILE A 445 -20.08 13.86 -15.78
N GLU A 446 -20.89 14.24 -14.81
CA GLU A 446 -21.75 15.40 -14.85
C GLU A 446 -21.26 16.43 -13.84
N GLY A 447 -21.24 17.70 -14.25
CA GLY A 447 -20.83 18.79 -13.38
C GLY A 447 -21.38 20.11 -13.87
N ILE A 448 -21.08 21.15 -13.09
CA ILE A 448 -21.44 22.52 -13.40
C ILE A 448 -20.15 23.26 -13.77
N TYR A 449 -20.18 23.98 -14.88
CA TYR A 449 -19.16 24.99 -15.17
C TYR A 449 -19.30 26.12 -14.15
N VAL A 450 -18.26 26.37 -13.36
CA VAL A 450 -18.24 27.54 -12.48
C VAL A 450 -17.73 28.71 -13.30
N SER A 451 -18.64 29.51 -13.90
CA SER A 451 -18.28 30.80 -14.47
C SER A 451 -18.10 31.81 -13.34
N SER A 452 -16.94 32.47 -13.28
CA SER A 452 -16.58 33.40 -12.21
C SER A 452 -17.28 34.76 -12.27
N SER A 453 -18.29 34.95 -13.13
CA SER A 453 -19.08 36.18 -13.22
C SER A 453 -20.56 35.85 -13.02
N ASP A 454 -21.10 36.27 -11.87
CA ASP A 454 -22.53 36.35 -11.54
C ASP A 454 -23.39 35.08 -11.75
N TYR A 455 -23.71 34.44 -10.63
CA TYR A 455 -24.83 33.53 -10.28
C TYR A 455 -26.04 33.38 -11.23
N SER A 456 -25.88 33.22 -12.55
CA SER A 456 -27.04 33.23 -13.46
C SER A 456 -26.99 32.35 -14.71
N THR A 457 -25.88 31.69 -15.05
CA THR A 457 -25.92 30.61 -16.06
C THR A 457 -24.99 29.46 -15.71
N ASP A 458 -25.36 28.67 -14.70
CA ASP A 458 -24.79 27.34 -14.47
C ASP A 458 -25.09 26.48 -15.72
N THR A 459 -24.10 26.32 -16.60
CA THR A 459 -24.21 25.38 -17.71
C THR A 459 -23.78 24.01 -17.21
N ASN A 460 -24.72 23.06 -17.22
CA ASN A 460 -24.42 21.68 -16.92
C ASN A 460 -23.60 21.09 -18.08
N TYR A 461 -22.55 20.34 -17.76
CA TYR A 461 -21.86 19.52 -18.74
C TYR A 461 -22.00 18.04 -18.41
N ARG A 462 -21.94 17.23 -19.46
CA ARG A 462 -21.71 15.79 -19.38
C ARG A 462 -20.55 15.44 -20.28
N ARG A 463 -19.54 14.76 -19.72
CA ARG A 463 -18.35 14.31 -20.44
C ARG A 463 -18.13 12.83 -20.15
N ASN A 464 -17.78 12.10 -21.20
CA ASN A 464 -17.42 10.70 -21.09
C ASN A 464 -15.89 10.60 -21.04
N ILE A 465 -15.39 9.79 -20.11
CA ILE A 465 -14.02 9.30 -20.12
C ILE A 465 -14.06 7.82 -20.47
N THR A 466 -13.05 7.35 -21.22
CA THR A 466 -12.97 5.95 -21.64
C THR A 466 -11.71 5.34 -21.06
N ILE A 467 -11.85 4.16 -20.46
CA ILE A 467 -10.76 3.36 -19.92
C ILE A 467 -10.71 2.05 -20.68
N SER A 468 -9.58 1.77 -21.32
CA SER A 468 -9.42 0.59 -22.16
C SER A 468 -8.77 -0.56 -21.38
N LEU A 469 -9.34 -1.75 -21.48
CA LEU A 469 -8.84 -2.99 -20.91
C LEU A 469 -8.45 -3.93 -22.03
N LYS A 470 -7.20 -4.43 -21.99
CA LYS A 470 -6.69 -5.45 -22.91
C LYS A 470 -6.21 -6.65 -22.11
N ILE A 471 -6.87 -7.79 -22.29
CA ILE A 471 -6.70 -8.99 -21.45
C ILE A 471 -6.51 -10.21 -22.34
N GLN A 472 -5.47 -10.99 -22.05
CA GLN A 472 -5.26 -12.29 -22.66
C GLN A 472 -5.68 -13.38 -21.68
N THR A 473 -6.63 -14.23 -22.08
CA THR A 473 -7.06 -15.35 -21.24
C THR A 473 -6.22 -16.60 -21.43
N VAL A 474 -6.17 -17.43 -20.39
CA VAL A 474 -5.61 -18.79 -20.42
C VAL A 474 -6.62 -19.81 -19.93
N GLU A 475 -6.37 -21.09 -20.21
CA GLU A 475 -7.14 -22.19 -19.64
C GLU A 475 -7.06 -22.14 -18.11
N THR A 476 -8.15 -22.51 -17.43
CA THR A 476 -8.16 -22.63 -15.98
C THR A 476 -7.03 -23.57 -15.53
N PRO A 477 -6.04 -23.06 -14.75
CA PRO A 477 -4.92 -23.86 -14.31
C PRO A 477 -5.36 -25.04 -13.44
N PRO A 478 -4.62 -26.16 -13.45
CA PRO A 478 -4.93 -27.28 -12.59
C PRO A 478 -4.87 -26.85 -11.13
N ARG A 479 -5.76 -27.43 -10.31
CA ARG A 479 -5.88 -27.17 -8.87
C ARG A 479 -4.52 -27.15 -8.14
N SER A 480 -3.63 -28.07 -8.50
CA SER A 480 -2.29 -28.20 -7.91
C SER A 480 -1.42 -26.95 -8.07
N LYS A 481 -1.65 -26.15 -9.11
CA LYS A 481 -0.92 -24.93 -9.41
C LYS A 481 -1.59 -23.66 -8.87
N ARG A 482 -2.74 -23.75 -8.20
CA ARG A 482 -3.49 -22.59 -7.72
C ARG A 482 -3.31 -22.40 -6.22
N ILE A 483 -2.76 -21.25 -5.85
CA ILE A 483 -2.50 -20.81 -4.48
C ILE A 483 -3.45 -19.66 -4.17
N LEU A 484 -4.17 -19.78 -3.07
CA LEU A 484 -4.95 -18.69 -2.50
C LEU A 484 -4.22 -18.13 -1.28
N ILE A 485 -4.07 -16.82 -1.17
CA ILE A 485 -3.50 -16.13 -0.01
C ILE A 485 -4.60 -15.34 0.66
N ASP A 486 -4.73 -15.47 1.98
CA ASP A 486 -5.68 -14.69 2.77
C ASP A 486 -5.12 -13.31 3.12
N GLN A 487 -5.52 -12.29 2.36
CA GLN A 487 -5.10 -10.91 2.61
C GLN A 487 -6.00 -10.22 3.64
N TYR A 488 -7.22 -10.70 3.86
CA TYR A 488 -8.17 -10.00 4.73
C TYR A 488 -7.75 -10.05 6.20
N HIS A 489 -7.15 -11.16 6.63
CA HIS A 489 -6.76 -11.37 8.03
C HIS A 489 -5.34 -10.85 8.36
N GLN A 490 -4.58 -10.46 7.34
CA GLN A 490 -3.27 -9.82 7.47
C GLN A 490 -3.36 -8.39 7.98
N ILE A 491 -2.21 -7.84 8.33
CA ILE A 491 -2.08 -6.44 8.70
C ILE A 491 -2.60 -5.52 7.59
N SER A 492 -3.42 -4.55 7.99
CA SER A 492 -3.97 -3.56 7.06
C SER A 492 -3.41 -2.19 7.37
N TYR A 493 -2.99 -1.47 6.35
CA TYR A 493 -2.73 -0.04 6.43
C TYR A 493 -3.99 0.72 6.87
N PRO A 494 -3.93 1.69 7.80
CA PRO A 494 -2.80 2.03 8.67
C PRO A 494 -2.55 1.03 9.78
N ASN A 495 -1.28 0.83 10.12
CA ASN A 495 -0.96 0.26 11.41
C ASN A 495 0.23 0.94 12.10
N TYR A 496 -0.08 1.83 13.04
CA TYR A 496 0.92 2.51 13.89
C TYR A 496 1.07 1.88 15.27
N ASN A 497 0.41 0.74 15.52
CA ASN A 497 0.41 0.11 16.83
C ASN A 497 0.81 -1.37 16.79
N ILE A 498 1.34 -1.88 15.67
CA ILE A 498 1.96 -3.21 15.58
C ILE A 498 3.46 -3.05 15.36
N PRO A 499 4.30 -3.73 16.17
CA PRO A 499 5.74 -3.64 16.05
C PRO A 499 6.24 -4.34 14.79
N SER A 500 7.43 -4.00 14.31
CA SER A 500 8.03 -4.71 13.17
C SER A 500 8.26 -6.20 13.49
N ASP A 501 8.01 -7.05 12.49
CA ASP A 501 8.34 -8.49 12.52
C ASP A 501 9.84 -8.70 12.67
N HIS A 502 10.62 -7.80 12.06
CA HIS A 502 12.07 -7.79 12.05
C HIS A 502 12.64 -7.12 13.29
N PHE A 503 12.24 -7.59 14.47
CA PHE A 503 12.66 -6.95 15.71
C PHE A 503 14.07 -7.39 16.13
N ASP A 504 15.10 -6.59 15.82
CA ASP A 504 16.45 -6.79 16.37
C ASP A 504 16.51 -6.28 17.81
N PHE A 505 16.39 -7.21 18.76
CA PHE A 505 16.48 -6.97 20.19
C PHE A 505 17.88 -6.49 20.68
N SER A 506 18.87 -6.37 19.79
CA SER A 506 20.26 -6.04 20.13
C SER A 506 20.70 -4.60 19.81
N SER A 507 20.00 -3.89 18.92
CA SER A 507 20.33 -2.53 18.49
C SER A 507 19.40 -1.47 19.11
N ASN A 508 19.97 -0.37 19.62
CA ASN A 508 19.19 0.81 20.02
C ASN A 508 18.69 1.66 18.84
N ASP A 509 18.99 1.27 17.59
CA ASP A 509 18.58 1.97 16.37
C ASP A 509 17.16 1.57 15.99
N ASN A 510 16.19 2.18 16.67
CA ASN A 510 14.74 2.05 16.47
C ASN A 510 14.24 2.75 15.19
N SER A 511 14.92 2.58 14.05
CA SER A 511 14.51 3.27 12.82
C SER A 511 13.29 2.67 12.13
N ASP A 512 12.98 1.39 12.38
CA ASP A 512 11.79 0.72 11.84
C ASP A 512 11.10 -0.16 12.90
N ILE A 513 10.49 0.50 13.88
CA ILE A 513 9.78 -0.17 14.99
C ILE A 513 8.34 -0.57 14.63
N PHE A 514 7.83 -0.24 13.45
CA PHE A 514 6.44 -0.52 13.04
C PHE A 514 6.40 -1.41 11.82
N ASP A 515 5.55 -2.43 11.81
CA ASP A 515 5.23 -3.11 10.55
C ASP A 515 4.36 -2.19 9.67
N SER A 516 5.04 -1.54 8.73
CA SER A 516 4.48 -0.49 7.89
C SER A 516 4.13 -0.97 6.47
N PHE A 517 4.45 -2.22 6.11
CA PHE A 517 4.42 -2.68 4.70
C PHE A 517 3.19 -3.50 4.31
N CYS A 518 2.30 -3.77 5.27
CA CYS A 518 0.96 -4.33 5.06
C CYS A 518 0.93 -5.74 4.48
N ASP A 519 2.03 -6.49 4.61
CA ASP A 519 2.16 -7.91 4.29
C ASP A 519 1.44 -8.35 3.03
N HIS A 520 1.68 -7.62 1.95
CA HIS A 520 0.99 -7.84 0.70
C HIS A 520 1.91 -8.52 -0.31
N ILE A 521 1.34 -9.49 -1.03
CA ILE A 521 2.05 -10.31 -2.02
C ILE A 521 2.72 -9.49 -3.16
N HIS A 522 2.32 -8.22 -3.31
CA HIS A 522 2.87 -7.27 -4.28
C HIS A 522 3.62 -6.09 -3.64
N THR A 523 3.87 -6.10 -2.32
CA THR A 523 4.68 -5.09 -1.62
C THR A 523 5.97 -5.72 -1.09
N ASN A 524 6.05 -6.04 0.20
CA ASN A 524 7.20 -6.68 0.84
C ASN A 524 7.38 -8.16 0.44
N PHE A 525 6.32 -8.85 0.00
CA PHE A 525 6.42 -10.24 -0.47
C PHE A 525 6.51 -10.39 -2.00
N LYS A 526 6.90 -9.33 -2.73
CA LYS A 526 6.96 -9.35 -4.19
C LYS A 526 7.95 -10.38 -4.75
N GLY A 527 9.11 -10.57 -4.12
CA GLY A 527 10.08 -11.58 -4.51
C GLY A 527 9.54 -12.99 -4.34
N PHE A 528 8.82 -13.25 -3.24
CA PHE A 528 8.14 -14.54 -3.03
C PHE A 528 7.09 -14.80 -4.11
N TYR A 529 6.26 -13.81 -4.42
CA TYR A 529 5.33 -13.86 -5.56
C TYR A 529 6.05 -14.20 -6.87
N GLY A 530 7.12 -13.46 -7.19
CA GLY A 530 7.92 -13.66 -8.39
C GLY A 530 8.48 -15.07 -8.48
N TYR A 531 8.97 -15.61 -7.36
CA TYR A 531 9.48 -16.97 -7.26
C TYR A 531 8.40 -18.03 -7.52
N LEU A 532 7.21 -17.88 -6.94
CA LEU A 532 6.07 -18.78 -7.17
C LEU A 532 5.60 -18.74 -8.63
N ARG A 533 5.47 -17.53 -9.20
CA ARG A 533 5.11 -17.33 -10.61
C ARG A 533 6.14 -17.94 -11.56
N GLY A 534 7.43 -17.75 -11.28
CA GLY A 534 8.53 -18.37 -12.03
C GLY A 534 8.50 -19.91 -12.01
N ASN A 535 7.88 -20.50 -10.99
CA ASN A 535 7.67 -21.94 -10.84
C ASN A 535 6.30 -22.44 -11.35
N GLY A 536 5.54 -21.57 -12.04
CA GLY A 536 4.29 -21.89 -12.72
C GLY A 536 3.06 -21.96 -11.81
N TYR A 537 3.13 -21.42 -10.59
CA TYR A 537 1.95 -21.29 -9.71
C TYR A 537 1.16 -20.04 -10.04
N TYR A 538 -0.16 -20.12 -9.98
CA TYR A 538 -1.08 -18.99 -10.01
C TYR A 538 -1.43 -18.58 -8.59
N VAL A 539 -1.08 -17.34 -8.26
CA VAL A 539 -1.18 -16.79 -6.91
C VAL A 539 -2.31 -15.77 -6.90
N GLU A 540 -3.29 -15.99 -6.03
CA GLU A 540 -4.52 -15.21 -5.97
C GLU A 540 -4.71 -14.69 -4.53
N SER A 541 -5.05 -13.41 -4.37
CA SER A 541 -5.30 -12.81 -3.05
C SER A 541 -6.80 -12.77 -2.73
N PHE A 542 -7.16 -13.12 -1.51
CA PHE A 542 -8.52 -13.14 -1.01
C PHE A 542 -8.74 -11.99 -0.01
N TYR A 543 -9.62 -11.04 -0.38
CA TYR A 543 -9.84 -9.81 0.38
C TYR A 543 -11.18 -9.78 1.15
N GLN A 544 -11.98 -10.85 1.07
CA GLN A 544 -13.33 -10.81 1.65
C GLN A 544 -13.33 -11.12 3.15
N LYS A 545 -14.11 -10.33 3.89
CA LYS A 545 -14.33 -10.49 5.35
C LYS A 545 -14.85 -11.86 5.81
N LYS A 546 -15.41 -12.65 4.90
CA LYS A 546 -15.95 -13.98 5.22
C LYS A 546 -15.35 -14.98 4.26
N ILE A 547 -14.77 -16.04 4.80
CA ILE A 547 -14.29 -17.18 4.00
C ILE A 547 -15.45 -17.79 3.20
N ASN A 548 -15.46 -17.50 1.90
CA ASN A 548 -16.54 -17.86 0.98
C ASN A 548 -16.02 -18.07 -0.46
N PHE A 549 -15.01 -18.92 -0.60
CA PHE A 549 -14.52 -19.39 -1.90
C PHE A 549 -14.81 -20.90 -2.07
N ASN A 550 -14.72 -21.40 -3.29
CA ASN A 550 -14.82 -22.84 -3.55
C ASN A 550 -13.48 -23.53 -3.24
N PRO A 551 -13.37 -24.36 -2.18
CA PRO A 551 -12.12 -25.00 -1.77
C PRO A 551 -11.61 -26.05 -2.77
N GLN A 552 -12.46 -26.53 -3.67
CA GLN A 552 -12.06 -27.52 -4.69
C GLN A 552 -11.20 -26.90 -5.79
N LEU A 553 -11.18 -25.57 -5.92
CA LEU A 553 -10.39 -24.88 -6.95
C LEU A 553 -8.91 -24.71 -6.57
N TYR A 554 -8.58 -24.81 -5.28
CA TYR A 554 -7.25 -24.51 -4.75
C TYR A 554 -6.65 -25.73 -4.08
N SER A 555 -5.35 -25.94 -4.25
CA SER A 555 -4.62 -26.98 -3.52
C SER A 555 -4.22 -26.52 -2.12
N VAL A 556 -3.90 -25.23 -1.99
CA VAL A 556 -3.40 -24.62 -0.76
C VAL A 556 -4.00 -23.23 -0.54
N LEU A 557 -4.37 -22.97 0.72
CA LEU A 557 -4.61 -21.65 1.29
C LEU A 557 -3.38 -21.27 2.13
N ILE A 558 -2.76 -20.13 1.84
CA ILE A 558 -1.66 -19.59 2.61
C ILE A 558 -2.19 -18.50 3.55
N LEU A 559 -1.82 -18.62 4.82
CA LEU A 559 -2.03 -17.60 5.86
C LEU A 559 -0.65 -17.09 6.25
N ILE A 560 -0.41 -15.80 6.09
CA ILE A 560 0.85 -15.14 6.49
C ILE A 560 0.47 -14.09 7.49
N ASP A 561 1.24 -13.98 8.56
CA ASP A 561 1.08 -13.02 9.65
C ASP A 561 -0.35 -12.48 9.88
N VAL A 562 -1.17 -13.35 10.45
CA VAL A 562 -2.56 -13.06 10.75
C VAL A 562 -2.64 -12.21 12.01
N GLU A 563 -3.14 -10.99 11.84
CA GLU A 563 -3.38 -10.06 12.94
C GLU A 563 -4.84 -9.99 13.38
N ARG A 564 -5.76 -10.44 12.51
CA ARG A 564 -7.20 -10.45 12.78
C ARG A 564 -7.68 -11.80 13.30
N GLU A 565 -8.71 -11.76 14.14
CA GLU A 565 -9.35 -12.95 14.67
C GLU A 565 -10.23 -13.66 13.63
N PHE A 566 -10.16 -14.99 13.59
CA PHE A 566 -11.12 -15.81 12.85
C PHE A 566 -12.42 -15.99 13.62
N SER A 567 -13.57 -15.79 12.97
CA SER A 567 -14.85 -16.10 13.58
C SER A 567 -15.06 -17.63 13.73
N LYS A 568 -15.89 -18.04 14.69
CA LYS A 568 -16.25 -19.47 14.88
C LYS A 568 -16.80 -20.12 13.61
N ILE A 569 -17.52 -19.36 12.78
CA ILE A 569 -18.06 -19.83 11.50
C ILE A 569 -16.93 -20.09 10.49
N GLU A 570 -15.93 -19.22 10.43
CA GLU A 570 -14.78 -19.37 9.53
C GLU A 570 -13.91 -20.55 9.91
N MET A 571 -13.62 -20.70 11.20
CA MET A 571 -12.89 -21.87 11.72
C MET A 571 -13.61 -23.17 11.39
N ASN A 572 -14.94 -23.23 11.53
CA ASN A 572 -15.75 -24.39 11.13
C ASN A 572 -15.62 -24.69 9.62
N LYS A 573 -15.69 -23.66 8.77
CA LYS A 573 -15.57 -23.82 7.32
C LYS A 573 -14.18 -24.31 6.91
N LEU A 574 -13.12 -23.70 7.43
CA LEU A 574 -11.74 -24.10 7.15
C LEU A 574 -11.49 -25.55 7.58
N TYR A 575 -12.03 -25.95 8.73
CA TYR A 575 -11.97 -27.35 9.19
C TYR A 575 -12.61 -28.32 8.18
N GLY A 576 -13.81 -28.00 7.68
CA GLY A 576 -14.47 -28.77 6.61
C GLY A 576 -13.67 -28.77 5.30
N PHE A 577 -13.14 -27.62 4.89
CA PHE A 577 -12.35 -27.50 3.65
C PHE A 577 -11.13 -28.41 3.66
N VAL A 578 -10.45 -28.52 4.80
CA VAL A 578 -9.29 -29.41 4.95
C VAL A 578 -9.74 -30.87 4.97
N ASN A 579 -10.68 -31.22 5.84
CA ASN A 579 -10.98 -32.62 6.13
C ASN A 579 -11.89 -33.29 5.09
N GLU A 580 -12.68 -32.52 4.35
CA GLU A 580 -13.67 -33.02 3.39
C GLU A 580 -13.30 -32.70 1.94
N ASN A 581 -12.81 -31.48 1.68
CA ASN A 581 -12.48 -31.02 0.32
C ASN A 581 -11.00 -31.18 -0.05
N GLY A 582 -10.15 -31.56 0.91
CA GLY A 582 -8.73 -31.79 0.66
C GLY A 582 -7.93 -30.51 0.42
N LEU A 583 -8.38 -29.35 0.92
CA LEU A 583 -7.63 -28.10 0.89
C LEU A 583 -6.49 -28.18 1.91
N SER A 584 -5.26 -27.82 1.54
CA SER A 584 -4.17 -27.70 2.52
C SER A 584 -4.11 -26.26 3.04
N ILE A 585 -3.72 -26.08 4.31
CA ILE A 585 -3.45 -24.77 4.90
C ILE A 585 -1.96 -24.70 5.18
N PHE A 586 -1.30 -23.64 4.69
CA PHE A 586 0.09 -23.33 5.02
C PHE A 586 0.12 -21.98 5.75
N LEU A 587 0.43 -22.04 7.04
CA LEU A 587 0.43 -20.90 7.95
C LEU A 587 1.87 -20.51 8.29
N PHE A 588 2.17 -19.22 8.15
CA PHE A 588 3.41 -18.57 8.57
C PHE A 588 3.09 -17.68 9.76
N SER A 589 3.63 -18.02 10.94
CA SER A 589 3.48 -17.21 12.16
C SER A 589 4.75 -16.44 12.44
N GLU A 590 4.66 -15.42 13.29
CA GLU A 590 5.79 -14.62 13.76
C GLU A 590 5.97 -14.73 15.28
N TRP A 591 6.88 -13.92 15.82
CA TRP A 591 7.04 -13.81 17.26
C TRP A 591 5.78 -13.29 17.97
N TYR A 592 5.57 -13.81 19.18
CA TYR A 592 4.58 -13.31 20.11
C TYR A 592 5.15 -13.42 21.52
N ASN A 593 5.14 -12.31 22.27
CA ASN A 593 5.44 -12.35 23.70
C ASN A 593 4.87 -11.13 24.43
N ASN A 594 3.96 -11.37 25.37
CA ASN A 594 3.28 -10.30 26.11
C ASN A 594 4.21 -9.49 27.02
N ASP A 595 5.26 -10.08 27.55
CA ASP A 595 6.17 -9.37 28.46
C ASP A 595 7.14 -8.48 27.69
N ILE A 596 7.57 -8.91 26.49
CA ILE A 596 8.29 -8.05 25.54
C ILE A 596 7.39 -6.87 25.15
N LEU A 597 6.15 -7.14 24.73
CA LEU A 597 5.19 -6.12 24.32
C LEU A 597 4.95 -5.05 25.40
N LYS A 598 4.87 -5.45 26.68
CA LYS A 598 4.73 -4.52 27.80
C LYS A 598 5.94 -3.60 28.00
N ARG A 599 7.14 -4.04 27.59
CA ARG A 599 8.39 -3.26 27.68
C ARG A 599 8.60 -2.35 26.47
N LEU A 600 8.12 -2.76 25.30
CA LEU A 600 8.16 -1.94 24.10
C LEU A 600 7.33 -0.66 24.28
N LYS A 601 7.97 0.48 24.01
CA LYS A 601 7.33 1.79 24.01
C LYS A 601 7.81 2.55 22.79
N PHE A 602 6.89 3.27 22.16
CA PHE A 602 7.20 4.23 21.11
C PHE A 602 6.69 5.61 21.51
N THR A 603 7.27 6.65 20.95
CA THR A 603 6.86 8.04 21.20
C THR A 603 6.06 8.51 19.99
N GLU A 604 4.82 8.95 20.19
CA GLU A 604 4.06 9.64 19.13
C GLU A 604 4.61 11.05 18.89
N ASP A 605 4.25 11.65 17.76
CA ASP A 605 4.68 13.00 17.31
C ASP A 605 4.40 14.12 18.35
N TYR A 606 3.53 13.87 19.34
CA TYR A 606 3.22 14.80 20.45
C TYR A 606 4.00 14.52 21.75
N GLY A 607 5.07 13.71 21.70
CA GLY A 607 5.93 13.41 22.84
C GLY A 607 5.31 12.48 23.89
N LYS A 608 4.17 11.85 23.61
CA LYS A 608 3.54 10.85 24.50
C LYS A 608 4.03 9.45 24.17
N SER A 609 4.55 8.74 25.18
CA SER A 609 4.88 7.32 25.04
C SER A 609 3.62 6.47 24.99
N LYS A 610 3.45 5.67 23.94
CA LYS A 610 2.35 4.72 23.78
C LYS A 610 2.85 3.28 23.72
N LYS A 611 1.92 2.34 23.93
CA LYS A 611 2.15 0.90 23.82
C LYS A 611 1.58 0.40 22.50
N PHE A 612 2.19 -0.66 21.99
CA PHE A 612 1.65 -1.42 20.88
C PHE A 612 0.37 -2.17 21.29
N ASP A 613 -0.53 -2.37 20.34
CA ASP A 613 -1.84 -3.01 20.55
C ASP A 613 -1.74 -4.53 20.47
N LEU A 614 -0.90 -5.03 19.56
CA LEU A 614 -0.58 -6.44 19.35
C LEU A 614 0.95 -6.60 19.25
N PRO A 615 1.51 -7.79 19.56
CA PRO A 615 2.90 -8.10 19.23
C PRO A 615 3.03 -8.38 17.73
N GLY A 616 4.16 -8.91 17.26
CA GLY A 616 4.37 -9.18 15.83
C GLY A 616 3.51 -10.31 15.23
N SER A 617 2.54 -10.86 15.96
CA SER A 617 1.49 -11.72 15.40
C SER A 617 0.37 -11.96 16.41
N ASN A 618 -0.85 -12.24 15.94
CA ASN A 618 -1.97 -12.61 16.80
C ASN A 618 -1.99 -14.12 17.14
N LEU A 619 -1.05 -14.54 18.01
CA LEU A 619 -0.89 -15.96 18.41
C LEU A 619 -2.16 -16.59 18.99
N VAL A 620 -2.98 -15.82 19.70
CA VAL A 620 -4.25 -16.31 20.27
C VAL A 620 -5.22 -16.71 19.16
N SER A 621 -5.34 -15.89 18.11
CA SER A 621 -6.12 -16.21 16.91
C SER A 621 -5.62 -17.49 16.24
N TYR A 622 -4.30 -17.62 16.05
CA TYR A 622 -3.69 -18.82 15.49
C TYR A 622 -3.99 -20.08 16.29
N ASN A 623 -3.78 -20.04 17.60
CA ASN A 623 -4.01 -21.19 18.46
C ASN A 623 -5.48 -21.59 18.52
N ASN A 624 -6.41 -20.64 18.50
CA ASN A 624 -7.84 -20.94 18.41
C ASN A 624 -8.20 -21.67 17.11
N LEU A 625 -7.61 -21.26 15.98
CA LEU A 625 -7.79 -21.94 14.70
C LEU A 625 -7.15 -23.34 14.71
N LEU A 626 -5.91 -23.44 15.17
CA LEU A 626 -5.07 -24.65 15.12
C LEU A 626 -5.46 -25.73 16.14
N ALA A 627 -6.11 -25.36 17.24
CA ALA A 627 -6.49 -26.26 18.33
C ALA A 627 -7.27 -27.49 17.85
N ARG A 628 -8.11 -27.34 16.81
CA ARG A 628 -8.90 -28.44 16.24
C ARG A 628 -8.09 -29.54 15.58
N TRP A 629 -6.87 -29.23 15.17
CA TRP A 629 -5.92 -30.20 14.64
C TRP A 629 -4.87 -30.64 15.68
N GLY A 630 -5.00 -30.19 16.93
CA GLY A 630 -4.07 -30.52 18.01
C GLY A 630 -2.71 -29.86 17.87
N ILE A 631 -2.63 -28.73 17.16
CA ILE A 631 -1.41 -27.93 17.00
C ILE A 631 -1.53 -26.68 17.88
N MET A 632 -0.44 -26.32 18.56
CA MET A 632 -0.35 -25.12 19.40
C MET A 632 1.03 -24.50 19.26
N LEU A 633 1.05 -23.18 19.07
CA LEU A 633 2.25 -22.35 19.07
C LEU A 633 2.56 -21.82 20.48
N ASP A 634 3.83 -21.53 20.71
CA ASP A 634 4.39 -21.04 21.96
C ASP A 634 4.67 -19.52 21.94
N ASP A 635 4.84 -18.90 23.11
CA ASP A 635 5.24 -17.50 23.28
C ASP A 635 6.77 -17.29 23.37
N VAL A 636 7.52 -18.31 22.95
CA VAL A 636 8.99 -18.28 22.92
C VAL A 636 9.44 -17.65 21.60
N VAL A 637 10.13 -16.51 21.72
CA VAL A 637 10.73 -15.80 20.59
C VAL A 637 12.15 -16.30 20.34
N ILE A 638 12.41 -16.74 19.11
CA ILE A 638 13.66 -17.37 18.72
C ILE A 638 14.30 -16.69 17.51
N SER A 639 15.62 -16.73 17.46
CA SER A 639 16.38 -16.40 16.25
C SER A 639 17.46 -17.45 15.99
N GLY A 640 17.85 -17.60 14.73
CA GLY A 640 18.89 -18.51 14.34
C GLY A 640 18.78 -18.95 12.90
N ASN A 641 19.52 -19.99 12.57
CA ASN A 641 19.68 -20.44 11.20
C ASN A 641 19.47 -21.95 11.13
N PHE A 642 18.95 -22.43 10.01
CA PHE A 642 19.02 -23.85 9.65
C PHE A 642 19.47 -23.99 8.20
N SER A 643 20.06 -25.13 7.85
CA SER A 643 20.52 -25.35 6.48
C SER A 643 19.49 -26.14 5.68
N TYR A 644 19.22 -25.69 4.46
CA TYR A 644 18.41 -26.39 3.48
C TYR A 644 19.13 -26.39 2.13
N ASN A 645 19.36 -27.56 1.54
CA ASN A 645 20.04 -27.72 0.25
C ASN A 645 21.43 -27.04 0.18
N GLY A 646 22.17 -27.02 1.30
CA GLY A 646 23.49 -26.38 1.39
C GLY A 646 23.46 -24.86 1.54
N GLU A 647 22.28 -24.24 1.47
CA GLU A 647 22.07 -22.82 1.75
C GLU A 647 21.59 -22.64 3.20
N ILE A 648 21.71 -21.41 3.70
CA ILE A 648 21.27 -21.05 5.05
C ILE A 648 19.93 -20.35 4.95
N VAL A 649 18.94 -20.85 5.69
CA VAL A 649 17.67 -20.17 5.93
C VAL A 649 17.77 -19.47 7.29
N HIS A 650 17.56 -18.17 7.28
CA HIS A 650 17.60 -17.31 8.45
C HIS A 650 16.19 -17.20 9.06
N ILE A 651 16.12 -17.27 10.39
CA ILE A 651 14.94 -16.95 11.19
C ILE A 651 15.35 -15.79 12.10
N ASN A 652 14.79 -14.60 11.86
CA ASN A 652 15.19 -13.38 12.56
C ASN A 652 14.50 -13.26 13.91
N SER A 653 13.17 -13.35 13.93
CA SER A 653 12.34 -13.24 15.13
C SER A 653 11.15 -14.20 15.04
N GLY A 654 11.42 -15.50 14.95
CA GLY A 654 10.37 -16.50 14.82
C GLY A 654 9.69 -16.86 16.14
N GLY A 655 8.56 -17.55 16.03
CA GLY A 655 7.91 -18.28 17.11
C GLY A 655 8.44 -19.70 17.29
N SER A 656 7.83 -20.47 18.19
CA SER A 656 8.13 -21.89 18.41
C SER A 656 6.84 -22.71 18.46
N ILE A 657 6.88 -23.98 18.06
CA ILE A 657 5.73 -24.89 18.17
C ILE A 657 5.78 -25.60 19.52
N LEU A 658 4.68 -25.52 20.27
CA LEU A 658 4.53 -26.15 21.58
C LEU A 658 3.86 -27.52 21.48
N MET A 659 2.83 -27.65 20.64
CA MET A 659 2.11 -28.90 20.47
C MET A 659 1.83 -29.28 19.02
N TYR A 660 1.80 -30.60 18.78
CA TYR A 660 1.39 -31.23 17.53
C TYR A 660 0.89 -32.66 17.77
N PRO A 661 0.00 -33.16 16.90
CA PRO A 661 -0.54 -34.51 16.99
C PRO A 661 0.50 -35.59 16.63
N GLN A 662 0.17 -36.84 16.96
CA GLN A 662 0.93 -38.01 16.53
C GLN A 662 0.98 -38.12 15.00
N TYR A 663 2.02 -38.77 14.49
CA TYR A 663 2.23 -38.99 13.05
C TYR A 663 2.45 -37.69 12.26
N SER A 664 3.01 -36.68 12.94
CA SER A 664 3.40 -35.40 12.33
C SER A 664 4.86 -35.42 11.87
N TYR A 665 5.14 -34.67 10.82
CA TYR A 665 6.49 -34.38 10.35
C TYR A 665 6.97 -33.06 10.93
N ILE A 666 8.20 -33.00 11.44
CA ILE A 666 8.69 -31.86 12.22
C ILE A 666 10.11 -31.50 11.80
N ILE A 667 10.41 -30.21 11.80
CA ILE A 667 11.79 -29.70 11.75
C ILE A 667 12.11 -29.08 13.10
N THR A 668 13.17 -29.59 13.73
CA THR A 668 13.73 -29.06 14.98
C THR A 668 15.11 -28.50 14.68
N SER A 669 15.40 -27.28 15.11
CA SER A 669 16.73 -26.68 15.01
C SER A 669 17.17 -26.09 16.35
N ARG A 670 18.48 -25.98 16.54
CA ARG A 670 19.07 -25.29 17.69
C ARG A 670 19.02 -23.79 17.43
N MET A 671 18.20 -23.07 18.18
CA MET A 671 17.99 -21.63 18.06
C MET A 671 18.43 -20.89 19.33
N ILE A 672 18.44 -19.56 19.27
CA ILE A 672 18.71 -18.66 20.38
C ILE A 672 17.37 -18.11 20.87
N ASN A 673 17.10 -18.18 22.17
CA ASN A 673 15.94 -17.54 22.78
C ASN A 673 16.18 -16.03 22.95
N THR A 674 15.98 -15.28 21.87
CA THR A 674 16.17 -13.82 21.80
C THR A 674 15.19 -13.06 22.66
N GLY A 675 13.96 -13.55 22.81
CA GLY A 675 12.99 -12.94 23.70
C GLY A 675 13.46 -12.92 25.15
N ARG A 676 14.02 -14.04 25.63
CA ARG A 676 14.62 -14.12 26.97
C ARG A 676 15.86 -13.23 27.09
N GLN A 677 16.68 -13.16 26.05
CA GLN A 677 17.84 -12.26 26.01
C GLN A 677 17.42 -10.80 26.20
N TYR A 678 16.39 -10.34 25.48
CA TYR A 678 15.85 -8.99 25.62
C TYR A 678 15.30 -8.73 27.02
N LEU A 679 14.53 -9.68 27.58
CA LEU A 679 13.96 -9.53 28.92
C LEU A 679 15.02 -9.53 30.04
N MET A 680 16.19 -10.14 29.81
CA MET A 680 17.33 -10.18 30.74
C MET A 680 18.24 -8.96 30.67
N ASN A 681 18.33 -8.28 29.52
CA ASN A 681 19.14 -7.10 29.32
C ASN A 681 18.56 -5.89 30.08
N GLU A 682 18.96 -5.72 31.34
CA GLU A 682 18.97 -4.39 31.95
C GLU A 682 20.17 -3.59 31.41
N PRO A 683 20.06 -2.25 31.24
CA PRO A 683 21.06 -1.43 30.54
C PRO A 683 22.49 -1.41 31.14
N ASN A 684 22.78 -2.19 32.19
CA ASN A 684 24.03 -2.15 32.95
C ASN A 684 24.74 -3.50 33.21
N LYS A 685 24.44 -4.59 32.48
CA LYS A 685 25.23 -5.85 32.59
C LYS A 685 25.73 -6.34 31.24
N LYS A 686 27.07 -6.47 31.10
CA LYS A 686 27.73 -7.01 29.90
C LYS A 686 27.34 -8.48 29.69
N VAL A 687 26.54 -8.72 28.66
CA VAL A 687 26.09 -10.04 28.19
C VAL A 687 27.08 -10.59 27.17
N SER A 688 28.22 -11.10 27.63
CA SER A 688 29.20 -11.79 26.77
C SER A 688 29.41 -13.27 27.15
N ASN A 689 28.75 -13.77 28.20
CA ASN A 689 28.87 -15.16 28.69
C ASN A 689 27.56 -15.99 28.64
N LEU A 690 26.51 -15.51 27.97
CA LEU A 690 25.17 -16.13 28.02
C LEU A 690 24.80 -17.01 26.80
N ASN A 691 25.62 -17.07 25.75
CA ASN A 691 25.28 -17.79 24.51
C ASN A 691 25.08 -19.30 24.71
N GLY A 692 25.74 -19.92 25.70
CA GLY A 692 25.51 -21.33 26.04
C GLY A 692 24.17 -21.60 26.75
N PHE A 693 23.62 -20.60 27.45
CA PHE A 693 22.39 -20.73 28.25
C PHE A 693 21.12 -20.33 27.48
N LEU A 694 21.26 -19.51 26.44
CA LEU A 694 20.15 -19.04 25.60
C LEU A 694 19.81 -20.01 24.46
N GLY A 695 20.68 -20.96 24.15
CA GLY A 695 20.42 -21.97 23.14
C GLY A 695 19.25 -22.87 23.54
N VAL A 696 18.30 -23.07 22.63
CA VAL A 696 17.12 -23.92 22.81
C VAL A 696 16.89 -24.76 21.56
N ASP A 697 16.48 -26.02 21.74
CA ASP A 697 16.01 -26.83 20.61
C ASP A 697 14.54 -26.47 20.39
N SER A 698 14.25 -25.88 19.23
CA SER A 698 12.91 -25.37 18.90
C SER A 698 12.35 -26.08 17.69
N ASP A 699 11.09 -26.50 17.80
CA ASP A 699 10.31 -27.04 16.70
C ASP A 699 9.79 -25.87 15.87
N ILE A 700 10.29 -25.73 14.63
CA ILE A 700 10.07 -24.55 13.76
C ILE A 700 9.13 -24.82 12.57
N LEU A 701 8.92 -26.09 12.24
CA LEU A 701 7.96 -26.52 11.23
C LEU A 701 7.21 -27.75 11.73
N VAL A 702 5.88 -27.77 11.55
CA VAL A 702 5.09 -29.00 11.61
C VAL A 702 4.28 -29.19 10.33
N ILE A 703 4.25 -30.42 9.81
CA ILE A 703 3.33 -30.86 8.77
C ILE A 703 2.49 -32.00 9.31
N TYR A 704 1.18 -31.76 9.41
CA TYR A 704 0.19 -32.73 9.87
C TYR A 704 -0.80 -33.07 8.75
N SER A 705 -1.11 -34.36 8.63
CA SER A 705 -2.12 -34.86 7.69
C SER A 705 -3.28 -35.46 8.49
N PRO A 706 -4.38 -34.71 8.76
CA PRO A 706 -5.54 -35.23 9.47
C PRO A 706 -6.10 -36.47 8.77
N ARG A 707 -6.78 -37.35 9.53
CA ARG A 707 -7.54 -38.45 8.91
C ARG A 707 -8.76 -37.88 8.18
N SER A 708 -9.01 -38.38 6.97
CA SER A 708 -10.21 -37.98 6.23
C SER A 708 -11.46 -38.53 6.90
N ASN A 709 -12.48 -37.67 7.04
CA ASN A 709 -13.81 -38.08 7.48
C ASN A 709 -14.64 -38.68 6.32
N SER A 710 -14.17 -38.54 5.09
CA SER A 710 -14.80 -39.05 3.87
C SER A 710 -14.11 -40.34 3.41
N LYS A 711 -14.90 -41.35 3.05
CA LYS A 711 -14.37 -42.57 2.40
C LYS A 711 -13.82 -42.31 0.99
N TYR A 712 -14.14 -41.17 0.38
CA TYR A 712 -13.93 -40.91 -1.04
C TYR A 712 -12.94 -39.77 -1.33
N SER A 713 -12.61 -38.93 -0.36
CA SER A 713 -11.64 -37.83 -0.51
C SER A 713 -10.51 -37.95 0.50
N LYS A 714 -9.28 -37.65 0.07
CA LYS A 714 -8.17 -37.46 1.01
C LYS A 714 -8.29 -36.07 1.64
N SER A 715 -8.07 -36.00 2.94
CA SER A 715 -7.91 -34.76 3.68
C SER A 715 -6.69 -33.99 3.18
N GLY A 716 -6.73 -32.66 3.35
CA GLY A 716 -5.60 -31.79 3.10
C GLY A 716 -4.55 -31.89 4.20
N LYS A 717 -3.52 -31.06 4.11
CA LYS A 717 -2.45 -30.97 5.11
C LYS A 717 -2.53 -29.65 5.86
N ILE A 718 -2.13 -29.65 7.13
CA ILE A 718 -1.87 -28.44 7.91
C ILE A 718 -0.36 -28.30 8.04
N ILE A 719 0.17 -27.19 7.55
CA ILE A 719 1.59 -26.84 7.64
C ILE A 719 1.68 -25.55 8.44
N VAL A 720 2.53 -25.54 9.46
CA VAL A 720 2.80 -24.36 10.27
C VAL A 720 4.30 -24.15 10.30
N PHE A 721 4.76 -23.01 9.78
CA PHE A 721 6.14 -22.55 9.84
C PHE A 721 6.20 -21.29 10.71
N THR A 722 7.17 -21.20 11.61
CA THR A 722 7.16 -20.19 12.68
C THR A 722 7.93 -18.91 12.36
N ASP A 723 8.10 -18.61 11.07
CA ASP A 723 8.77 -17.39 10.61
C ASP A 723 8.16 -16.93 9.28
N SER A 724 7.66 -15.70 9.24
CA SER A 724 7.11 -15.07 8.04
C SER A 724 8.10 -14.07 7.43
N SER A 725 9.05 -13.56 8.21
CA SER A 725 10.11 -12.62 7.83
C SER A 725 10.95 -13.15 6.68
N CYS A 726 11.10 -14.47 6.56
CA CYS A 726 11.76 -15.11 5.43
C CYS A 726 11.04 -14.95 4.08
N LEU A 727 9.79 -14.46 4.08
CA LEU A 727 9.01 -14.14 2.88
C LEU A 727 9.31 -12.72 2.38
N ASP A 728 9.83 -11.85 3.25
CA ASP A 728 10.05 -10.43 3.01
C ASP A 728 11.30 -10.20 2.14
N ASP A 729 11.15 -9.37 1.11
CA ASP A 729 12.22 -9.00 0.17
C ASP A 729 13.41 -8.31 0.84
N SER A 730 13.23 -7.75 2.04
CA SER A 730 14.32 -7.19 2.85
C SER A 730 15.28 -8.25 3.43
N CYS A 731 14.86 -9.52 3.50
CA CYS A 731 15.57 -10.58 4.23
C CYS A 731 16.18 -11.69 3.34
N ASN A 732 17.00 -11.34 2.34
CA ASN A 732 17.84 -12.25 1.51
C ASN A 732 17.35 -13.72 1.42
N THR A 733 16.35 -13.98 0.58
CA THR A 733 15.33 -15.02 0.80
C THR A 733 15.36 -16.23 -0.13
N ASN A 734 16.29 -16.32 -1.08
CA ASN A 734 16.26 -17.39 -2.10
C ASN A 734 16.21 -18.81 -1.50
N ALA A 735 16.95 -19.03 -0.41
CA ALA A 735 16.95 -20.29 0.32
C ALA A 735 15.57 -20.58 0.97
N CYS A 736 14.92 -19.58 1.58
CA CYS A 736 13.58 -19.76 2.15
C CYS A 736 12.55 -20.05 1.06
N PHE A 737 12.59 -19.34 -0.06
CA PHE A 737 11.68 -19.56 -1.18
C PHE A 737 11.81 -20.97 -1.76
N SER A 738 13.05 -21.47 -1.91
CA SER A 738 13.34 -22.83 -2.34
C SER A 738 12.82 -23.90 -1.36
N PHE A 739 12.97 -23.65 -0.07
CA PHE A 739 12.44 -24.49 0.99
C PHE A 739 10.91 -24.57 0.97
N ILE A 740 10.23 -23.42 0.95
CA ILE A 740 8.76 -23.31 0.88
C ILE A 740 8.23 -23.99 -0.37
N TYR A 741 8.88 -23.78 -1.51
CA TYR A 741 8.51 -24.43 -2.77
C TYR A 741 8.57 -25.95 -2.71
N SER A 742 9.55 -26.51 -1.99
CA SER A 742 9.65 -27.95 -1.80
C SER A 742 8.51 -28.51 -0.94
N ILE A 743 8.04 -27.74 0.04
CA ILE A 743 6.83 -28.05 0.81
C ILE A 743 5.59 -27.98 -0.09
N LEU A 744 5.44 -26.93 -0.92
CA LEU A 744 4.33 -26.82 -1.88
C LEU A 744 4.29 -28.00 -2.87
N LYS A 745 5.45 -28.47 -3.34
CA LYS A 745 5.55 -29.70 -4.15
C LYS A 745 5.14 -30.95 -3.39
N TYR A 746 5.48 -31.06 -2.11
CA TYR A 746 5.05 -32.17 -1.26
C TYR A 746 3.53 -32.15 -1.02
N ILE A 747 2.92 -30.97 -0.86
CA ILE A 747 1.47 -30.83 -0.73
C ILE A 747 0.77 -31.44 -1.95
N ASP A 748 1.26 -31.12 -3.14
CA ASP A 748 0.71 -31.60 -4.42
C ASP A 748 0.97 -33.10 -4.67
N THR A 749 2.24 -33.51 -4.64
CA THR A 749 2.65 -34.85 -5.08
C THR A 749 2.55 -35.92 -4.00
N ASN A 750 2.49 -35.54 -2.72
CA ASN A 750 2.73 -36.41 -1.56
C ASN A 750 4.12 -37.07 -1.55
N LEU A 751 5.07 -36.60 -2.36
CA LEU A 751 6.43 -37.11 -2.41
C LEU A 751 7.38 -36.05 -1.85
N MET A 752 8.06 -36.39 -0.75
CA MET A 752 9.11 -35.53 -0.22
C MET A 752 10.36 -35.67 -1.10
N ASN A 753 11.01 -34.54 -1.41
CA ASN A 753 12.32 -34.59 -2.03
C ASN A 753 13.39 -35.03 -1.01
N ILE A 754 14.55 -35.44 -1.53
CA ILE A 754 15.65 -35.98 -0.71
C ILE A 754 16.09 -34.97 0.36
N GLU A 755 16.28 -33.71 -0.02
CA GLU A 755 16.73 -32.68 0.92
C GLU A 755 15.74 -32.40 2.05
N LEU A 756 14.43 -32.34 1.75
CA LEU A 756 13.40 -32.17 2.76
C LEU A 756 13.32 -33.40 3.68
N SER A 757 13.50 -34.60 3.13
CA SER A 757 13.48 -35.85 3.91
C SER A 757 14.65 -35.99 4.90
N LYS A 758 15.80 -35.34 4.61
CA LYS A 758 16.95 -35.30 5.54
C LYS A 758 16.70 -34.38 6.73
N LEU A 759 15.94 -33.31 6.52
CA LEU A 759 15.69 -32.27 7.51
C LEU A 759 14.49 -32.61 8.42
N ILE A 760 13.47 -33.25 7.85
CA ILE A 760 12.23 -33.59 8.55
C ILE A 760 12.39 -34.87 9.38
N LYS A 761 11.89 -34.85 10.61
CA LYS A 761 11.71 -36.02 11.48
C LYS A 761 10.25 -36.43 11.54
N TYR A 762 9.97 -37.72 11.53
CA TYR A 762 8.63 -38.26 11.71
C TYR A 762 8.38 -38.60 13.20
N SER A 763 7.35 -38.00 13.79
CA SER A 763 7.02 -38.17 15.21
C SER A 763 5.91 -39.20 15.41
N LEU A 764 6.22 -40.30 16.09
CA LEU A 764 5.27 -41.38 16.38
C LEU A 764 4.37 -41.08 17.59
N GLU A 765 4.85 -40.34 18.59
CA GLU A 765 4.18 -40.19 19.88
C GLU A 765 3.44 -38.87 20.05
N GLY A 766 3.66 -37.87 19.18
CA GLY A 766 3.07 -36.53 19.34
C GLY A 766 3.66 -35.78 20.56
N SER A 767 3.43 -34.48 20.65
CA SER A 767 4.06 -33.64 21.69
C SER A 767 3.41 -33.78 23.07
N LEU A 768 2.16 -34.27 23.16
CA LEU A 768 1.39 -34.39 24.39
C LEU A 768 2.07 -35.28 25.45
N PHE A 769 2.94 -36.21 25.04
CA PHE A 769 3.76 -36.99 25.98
C PHE A 769 4.96 -36.23 26.56
N ARG A 770 5.37 -35.10 25.97
CA ARG A 770 6.52 -34.32 26.44
C ARG A 770 6.17 -33.29 27.50
N LEU A 771 4.89 -32.90 27.62
CA LEU A 771 4.44 -31.80 28.47
C LEU A 771 3.66 -32.30 29.68
N ASN A 772 3.93 -31.75 30.86
CA ASN A 772 3.15 -32.02 32.07
C ASN A 772 1.91 -31.10 32.15
N ASN A 773 0.88 -31.51 32.90
CA ASN A 773 -0.37 -30.75 33.06
C ASN A 773 -0.15 -29.34 33.65
N GLU A 774 0.89 -29.15 34.47
CA GLU A 774 1.23 -27.84 35.05
C GLU A 774 1.67 -26.82 33.99
N THR A 775 2.47 -27.25 33.00
CA THR A 775 2.94 -26.35 31.93
C THR A 775 1.78 -25.89 31.05
N LEU A 776 0.82 -26.79 30.77
CA LEU A 776 -0.39 -26.47 30.01
C LEU A 776 -1.28 -25.47 30.75
N LEU A 777 -1.42 -25.62 32.08
CA LEU A 777 -2.17 -24.67 32.92
C LEU A 777 -1.51 -23.29 32.96
N GLN A 778 -0.17 -23.22 33.06
CA GLN A 778 0.57 -21.95 33.05
C GLN A 778 0.43 -21.21 31.70
N LYS A 779 0.33 -21.96 30.60
CA LYS A 779 0.16 -21.41 29.24
C LYS A 779 -1.29 -21.29 28.80
N GLY A 780 -2.26 -21.44 29.71
CA GLY A 780 -3.69 -21.35 29.40
C GLY A 780 -4.17 -19.99 28.86
N HIS A 781 -3.32 -18.96 28.88
CA HIS A 781 -3.59 -17.66 28.27
C HIS A 781 -3.39 -17.63 26.74
N LEU A 782 -2.80 -18.68 26.15
CA LEU A 782 -2.52 -18.78 24.71
C LEU A 782 -3.71 -19.28 23.89
N ILE A 783 -4.83 -19.65 24.53
CA ILE A 783 -6.06 -20.16 23.92
C ILE A 783 -7.27 -19.56 24.65
N ASP A 784 -8.37 -19.30 23.94
CA ASP A 784 -9.63 -18.91 24.59
C ASP A 784 -10.20 -20.07 25.42
N THR A 785 -10.51 -19.79 26.69
CA THR A 785 -10.83 -20.76 27.76
C THR A 785 -11.96 -21.76 27.44
N ASP A 786 -12.82 -21.45 26.46
CA ASP A 786 -13.84 -22.37 25.94
C ASP A 786 -13.23 -23.63 25.27
N CYS A 787 -11.96 -23.61 24.83
CA CYS A 787 -11.31 -24.73 24.12
C CYS A 787 -10.40 -25.61 24.99
N ILE A 788 -10.06 -25.18 26.22
CA ILE A 788 -9.08 -25.86 27.08
C ILE A 788 -9.57 -27.26 27.52
N TYR A 789 -10.89 -27.44 27.64
CA TYR A 789 -11.48 -28.69 28.14
C TYR A 789 -11.35 -29.90 27.20
N HIS A 790 -10.90 -29.72 25.94
CA HIS A 790 -10.80 -30.82 24.98
C HIS A 790 -9.40 -31.44 24.85
N PHE A 791 -8.34 -30.80 25.37
CA PHE A 791 -6.98 -31.36 25.26
C PHE A 791 -6.74 -32.57 26.17
N GLY A 792 -7.43 -32.66 27.31
CA GLY A 792 -7.33 -33.79 28.25
C GLY A 792 -8.08 -35.06 27.82
N ASP A 793 -9.17 -34.92 27.06
CA ASP A 793 -10.06 -36.05 26.72
C ASP A 793 -9.66 -36.80 25.44
N ILE A 794 -8.72 -36.26 24.64
CA ILE A 794 -8.24 -36.90 23.40
C ILE A 794 -7.51 -38.23 23.68
N TYR A 795 -7.10 -38.48 24.93
CA TYR A 795 -6.32 -39.68 25.27
C TYR A 795 -7.13 -40.93 25.64
N HIS A 796 -8.45 -40.84 25.81
CA HIS A 796 -9.23 -41.97 26.38
C HIS A 796 -10.35 -42.58 25.52
N SER A 797 -10.55 -42.20 24.25
CA SER A 797 -11.53 -42.89 23.40
C SER A 797 -11.07 -43.11 21.95
N LEU A 798 -10.57 -44.31 21.69
CA LEU A 798 -10.71 -44.95 20.39
C LEU A 798 -12.21 -45.05 20.07
N ASN A 799 -12.60 -44.56 18.89
CA ASN A 799 -13.94 -44.66 18.29
C ASN A 799 -15.07 -43.81 18.94
N ARG A 800 -15.09 -42.51 18.60
CA ARG A 800 -16.25 -41.63 18.34
C ARG A 800 -15.91 -40.22 18.84
N LEU A 801 -15.67 -39.28 17.93
CA LEU A 801 -15.84 -37.86 18.25
C LEU A 801 -17.34 -37.64 18.57
N PRO A 802 -17.74 -37.17 19.76
CA PRO A 802 -19.12 -36.75 19.98
C PRO A 802 -19.29 -35.33 19.44
N ASP A 803 -20.30 -35.11 18.60
CA ASP A 803 -20.79 -33.85 18.03
C ASP A 803 -21.27 -32.78 19.05
N LYS A 804 -20.65 -32.66 20.23
CA LYS A 804 -21.14 -31.81 21.32
C LYS A 804 -20.54 -30.40 21.40
N CYS A 805 -19.76 -29.96 20.40
CA CYS A 805 -19.47 -28.54 20.21
C CYS A 805 -20.47 -27.81 19.29
N ALA A 806 -21.40 -28.53 18.64
CA ALA A 806 -22.30 -27.98 17.63
C ALA A 806 -23.74 -27.69 18.10
N GLU A 807 -24.13 -28.05 19.33
CA GLU A 807 -25.55 -28.02 19.76
C GLU A 807 -25.92 -27.02 20.87
N LYS A 808 -25.06 -26.06 21.22
CA LYS A 808 -25.50 -24.84 21.94
C LYS A 808 -25.25 -23.64 21.06
N TYR A 809 -26.20 -22.71 21.02
CA TYR A 809 -26.25 -21.51 20.17
C TYR A 809 -26.98 -21.64 18.82
N LEU A 810 -28.19 -22.21 18.85
CA LEU A 810 -29.31 -21.60 18.14
C LEU A 810 -29.70 -20.29 18.90
N PRO A 811 -29.98 -19.18 18.22
CA PRO A 811 -30.18 -17.89 18.89
C PRO A 811 -31.56 -17.85 19.54
N THR A 812 -31.63 -18.00 20.85
CA THR A 812 -32.77 -17.46 21.61
C THR A 812 -32.57 -15.96 21.77
N LYS A 813 -33.26 -15.19 20.92
CA LYS A 813 -33.50 -13.76 21.12
C LYS A 813 -34.11 -13.54 22.51
N THR A 814 -33.44 -12.81 23.39
CA THR A 814 -34.08 -12.08 24.50
C THR A 814 -34.32 -10.65 24.05
N PHE A 815 -35.55 -10.38 23.63
CA PHE A 815 -36.11 -9.03 23.59
C PHE A 815 -36.55 -8.68 25.03
N LEU A 816 -36.05 -7.56 25.53
CA LEU A 816 -36.60 -6.85 26.68
C LEU A 816 -37.98 -6.28 26.32
N VAL A 817 -39.05 -6.77 26.94
CA VAL A 817 -40.29 -5.99 27.18
C VAL A 817 -40.89 -6.36 28.53
N ASN A 818 -41.34 -5.31 29.22
CA ASN A 818 -41.91 -5.20 30.55
C ASN A 818 -43.04 -6.16 30.95
N LYS A 819 -43.15 -6.32 32.27
CA LYS A 819 -44.31 -6.74 33.07
C LYS A 819 -45.65 -6.26 32.49
N TYR A 820 -46.61 -7.19 32.32
CA TYR A 820 -47.93 -7.26 33.00
C TYR A 820 -48.91 -8.14 32.18
N LEU A 821 -49.67 -8.99 32.91
CA LEU A 821 -50.96 -9.62 32.58
C LEU A 821 -51.04 -10.93 31.74
N ALA A 822 -51.54 -11.96 32.46
CA ALA A 822 -52.50 -13.01 32.06
C ALA A 822 -52.03 -14.35 31.41
N ILE A 823 -52.36 -15.43 32.12
CA ILE A 823 -52.35 -16.88 31.82
C ILE A 823 -53.61 -17.23 30.98
N PRO A 824 -53.82 -18.40 30.31
CA PRO A 824 -53.09 -19.14 29.26
C PRO A 824 -53.96 -19.41 27.99
N PHE A 825 -53.40 -19.55 26.77
CA PHE A 825 -54.19 -19.91 25.57
C PHE A 825 -53.71 -21.11 24.73
N PHE A 826 -52.77 -21.92 25.23
CA PHE A 826 -52.21 -23.04 24.45
C PHE A 826 -52.65 -24.46 24.85
N ILE A 827 -53.56 -24.59 25.83
CA ILE A 827 -54.22 -25.88 26.16
C ILE A 827 -55.54 -26.05 25.37
N VAL A 828 -56.02 -25.00 24.69
CA VAL A 828 -57.33 -25.02 23.99
C VAL A 828 -57.24 -25.51 22.54
N LEU A 829 -56.09 -25.40 21.85
CA LEU A 829 -56.01 -25.86 20.45
C LEU A 829 -55.81 -27.38 20.28
N ILE A 830 -55.24 -28.07 21.26
CA ILE A 830 -55.02 -29.53 21.21
C ILE A 830 -56.29 -30.31 21.62
N LEU A 831 -57.20 -29.67 22.36
CA LEU A 831 -58.52 -30.25 22.70
C LEU A 831 -59.61 -29.96 21.66
N ILE A 832 -59.42 -29.00 20.75
CA ILE A 832 -60.39 -28.67 19.69
C ILE A 832 -60.13 -29.44 18.40
N PHE A 833 -58.88 -29.79 18.08
CA PHE A 833 -58.59 -30.57 16.86
C PHE A 833 -58.89 -32.07 16.97
N ASN A 834 -58.97 -32.62 18.19
CA ASN A 834 -59.33 -34.04 18.42
C ASN A 834 -60.84 -34.27 18.60
N LYS A 835 -61.68 -33.23 18.53
CA LYS A 835 -63.14 -33.34 18.75
C LYS A 835 -63.99 -33.08 17.49
N LEU A 836 -63.38 -32.81 16.34
CA LEU A 836 -64.09 -32.43 15.10
C LEU A 836 -64.02 -33.45 13.94
N TYR A 837 -63.49 -34.66 14.16
CA TYR A 837 -63.42 -35.70 13.11
C TYR A 837 -64.11 -37.04 13.42
N ARG A 838 -65.05 -37.07 14.37
CA ARG A 838 -65.99 -38.21 14.52
C ARG A 838 -67.42 -37.76 14.84
N LYS A 839 -68.30 -38.05 13.88
CA LYS A 839 -69.78 -38.15 13.94
C LYS A 839 -70.62 -36.88 13.69
N ARG A 840 -70.87 -36.62 12.40
CA ARG A 840 -72.21 -36.24 11.90
C ARG A 840 -73.09 -37.51 11.89
N TRP A 841 -74.43 -37.33 11.92
CA TRP A 841 -75.55 -38.30 12.11
C TRP A 841 -75.97 -38.40 13.59
N LYS A 842 -77.20 -38.09 14.04
CA LYS A 842 -78.54 -37.86 13.46
C LYS A 842 -79.44 -37.19 14.56
N ILE A 843 -80.25 -36.18 14.22
CA ILE A 843 -81.75 -36.16 14.28
C ILE A 843 -82.40 -35.49 15.53
N PHE A 844 -83.20 -34.45 15.21
CA PHE A 844 -84.47 -33.95 15.77
C PHE A 844 -84.66 -33.73 17.28
N GLY A 845 -85.29 -32.57 17.58
CA GLY A 845 -85.87 -32.19 18.86
C GLY A 845 -85.93 -30.69 18.99
#